data_AF-A0A0M2WD46-F1
#
_entry.id   AF-A0A0M2WD46-F1
#
_cell.length_a   1.000
_cell.length_b   1.000
_cell.length_c   1.000
_cell.angle_alpha   90.00
_cell.angle_beta   90.00
_cell.angle_gamma   90.00
#
_symmetry.space_group_name_H-M   'P 1'
#
loop_
_entity.id
_entity.type
_entity.pdbx_description
1 polymer ?
#
loop_
_entity_poly.entity_id
_entity_poly.type
_entity_poly.pdbx_seq_one_letter_code
_entity_poly.pdbx_strand_id
1 'polypeptide(L)'
;MSVTINDEQLAARELVRDWAAAAGTTEAIRAAELGETDSWRSVFARLADLGLFGVAVAEEFGGAGGRLEDLCSMVDEAAKALVPGPVATTALATLVVTDPQLAEALSAGERVVGVATDTSAAAVRFDAQAGQATGTADRVLGATADGLLLVPAGDDWVLVDAGADGVDVEPLVATDFSRPLAKVTLSAAPAVRVEAGHRVENLVVTVLAAEASGVARWALQTAVDYAKVREQFGKPIGSFQAVKHLCAEMLCRADQAAVAAADAARAASDPDDQQFAIAAAVAAAICIDAAKANAKDCIQVLGGIGITWEHDAHLYLRRAYGIGQALGGPERWQRRTAALTRDGVRRRLEVDLGPDGVATDVRAEIAEAAARIAALPADERQRALAESGLLAPHWPAPYGRGAGPAEQLVIDQELAAAGVGRPDLVVGWWAAPTILEHGTPEQIERFIPATLTGEIFWCQLFSEPGAGSDLAALRTKAIKVDGGWRLTGQKVWTSRAHDSHWGVCLARTDAEAPKHKGITYFLVDMAAEGIDIRPLREITGEALFNEVFLDDVFVPDEQVVGGVNDGWRLARTTLANERVAIAGGTALGNPMEELLRALDDREPDTATAERLARLIIAAQAGSLLDQRIAQLAVGGQDPGSESSVRKLIGVRYRQELAEFRMDVADGGGVVAGREVHDFLNTRCLSIAGGTEQILLTLAAERLLGLPRG
;
A
#
# COMPACT_ATOMS: atom_id res chain seq x y z
N MET A 1 -13.23 -0.13 3.06
CA MET A 1 -13.51 -0.06 1.61
C MET A 1 -12.25 -0.52 0.90
N SER A 2 -12.32 -1.52 0.02
CA SER A 2 -11.16 -2.01 -0.74
C SER A 2 -11.37 -1.57 -2.17
N VAL A 3 -10.74 -0.48 -2.58
CA VAL A 3 -11.06 0.18 -3.86
C VAL A 3 -10.23 -0.39 -5.02
N THR A 4 -9.43 -1.46 -4.79
CA THR A 4 -8.51 -2.19 -5.71
C THR A 4 -9.05 -2.66 -7.06
N ILE A 5 -10.22 -2.21 -7.45
CA ILE A 5 -11.21 -3.01 -8.12
C ILE A 5 -11.82 -2.15 -9.25
N ASN A 6 -11.70 -2.59 -10.50
CA ASN A 6 -12.50 -2.00 -11.59
C ASN A 6 -14.00 -2.30 -11.35
N ASP A 7 -14.92 -1.69 -12.09
CA ASP A 7 -16.37 -1.86 -11.82
C ASP A 7 -16.81 -3.35 -11.83
N GLU A 8 -16.16 -4.19 -12.65
CA GLU A 8 -16.42 -5.63 -12.74
C GLU A 8 -16.01 -6.39 -11.47
N GLN A 9 -14.80 -6.18 -10.97
CA GLN A 9 -14.35 -6.82 -9.74
C GLN A 9 -15.16 -6.31 -8.52
N LEU A 10 -15.76 -5.10 -8.60
CA LEU A 10 -16.55 -4.50 -7.51
C LEU A 10 -17.88 -5.24 -7.44
N ALA A 11 -18.51 -5.38 -8.60
CA ALA A 11 -19.68 -6.21 -8.77
C ALA A 11 -19.42 -7.66 -8.32
N ALA A 12 -18.26 -8.23 -8.66
CA ALA A 12 -17.90 -9.59 -8.23
C ALA A 12 -17.80 -9.74 -6.70
N ARG A 13 -17.21 -8.76 -6.00
CA ARG A 13 -17.18 -8.76 -4.52
C ARG A 13 -18.55 -8.50 -3.91
N GLU A 14 -19.34 -7.58 -4.46
CA GLU A 14 -20.69 -7.30 -3.97
C GLU A 14 -21.58 -8.53 -4.09
N LEU A 15 -21.50 -9.23 -5.22
CA LEU A 15 -22.21 -10.49 -5.45
C LEU A 15 -21.92 -11.54 -4.36
N VAL A 16 -20.63 -11.78 -4.04
CA VAL A 16 -20.23 -12.72 -2.99
C VAL A 16 -20.67 -12.24 -1.60
N ARG A 17 -20.55 -10.94 -1.33
CA ARG A 17 -20.95 -10.35 -0.04
C ARG A 17 -22.44 -10.50 0.24
N ASP A 18 -23.26 -10.15 -0.74
CA ASP A 18 -24.72 -10.17 -0.62
C ASP A 18 -25.23 -11.60 -0.47
N TRP A 19 -24.66 -12.53 -1.25
CA TRP A 19 -24.92 -13.95 -1.09
C TRP A 19 -24.53 -14.46 0.31
N ALA A 20 -23.33 -14.11 0.77
CA ALA A 20 -22.78 -14.62 2.03
C ALA A 20 -23.60 -14.20 3.25
N ALA A 21 -24.25 -13.03 3.21
CA ALA A 21 -25.10 -12.53 4.29
C ALA A 21 -26.27 -13.47 4.66
N ALA A 22 -26.71 -14.31 3.73
CA ALA A 22 -27.78 -15.30 3.94
C ALA A 22 -27.29 -16.76 3.79
N ALA A 23 -25.99 -16.98 3.63
CA ALA A 23 -25.43 -18.28 3.30
C ALA A 23 -25.26 -19.20 4.52
N GLY A 24 -25.27 -18.67 5.74
CA GLY A 24 -25.08 -19.49 6.95
C GLY A 24 -23.65 -20.06 7.06
N THR A 25 -22.63 -19.27 6.68
CA THR A 25 -21.23 -19.72 6.57
C THR A 25 -20.68 -20.14 7.94
N THR A 26 -20.82 -19.29 8.95
CA THR A 26 -20.37 -19.56 10.31
C THR A 26 -21.12 -20.74 10.91
N GLU A 27 -22.44 -20.84 10.70
CA GLU A 27 -23.28 -21.93 11.20
C GLU A 27 -22.78 -23.29 10.73
N ALA A 28 -22.42 -23.41 9.44
CA ALA A 28 -21.81 -24.63 8.91
C ALA A 28 -20.47 -24.95 9.62
N ILE A 29 -19.62 -23.95 9.87
CA ILE A 29 -18.35 -24.15 10.60
C ILE A 29 -18.60 -24.61 12.03
N ARG A 30 -19.60 -24.05 12.71
CA ARG A 30 -19.99 -24.46 14.06
C ARG A 30 -20.58 -25.87 14.10
N ALA A 31 -21.30 -26.29 13.05
CA ALA A 31 -21.74 -27.68 12.94
C ALA A 31 -20.54 -28.64 12.79
N ALA A 32 -19.51 -28.25 12.03
CA ALA A 32 -18.27 -29.03 11.92
C ALA A 32 -17.52 -29.14 13.26
N GLU A 33 -17.52 -28.08 14.07
CA GLU A 33 -17.01 -28.10 15.46
C GLU A 33 -17.69 -29.19 16.31
N LEU A 34 -18.98 -29.45 16.06
CA LEU A 34 -19.79 -30.45 16.77
C LEU A 34 -19.72 -31.85 16.14
N GLY A 35 -18.88 -32.05 15.11
CA GLY A 35 -18.63 -33.34 14.47
C GLY A 35 -19.35 -33.54 13.13
N GLU A 36 -20.11 -32.57 12.64
CA GLU A 36 -20.72 -32.62 11.30
C GLU A 36 -19.71 -32.18 10.22
N THR A 37 -18.69 -33.01 9.95
CA THR A 37 -17.52 -32.65 9.12
C THR A 37 -17.82 -32.28 7.67
N ASP A 38 -19.00 -32.61 7.15
CA ASP A 38 -19.46 -32.30 5.79
C ASP A 38 -20.46 -31.13 5.72
N SER A 39 -20.72 -30.44 6.84
CA SER A 39 -21.65 -29.30 6.89
C SER A 39 -21.36 -28.19 5.87
N TRP A 40 -20.08 -28.05 5.49
CA TRP A 40 -19.60 -27.07 4.51
C TRP A 40 -20.14 -27.32 3.09
N ARG A 41 -20.46 -28.57 2.71
CA ARG A 41 -20.83 -28.93 1.33
C ARG A 41 -22.06 -28.18 0.82
N SER A 42 -23.05 -27.94 1.69
CA SER A 42 -24.27 -27.21 1.33
C SER A 42 -24.03 -25.72 1.06
N VAL A 43 -23.08 -25.11 1.76
CA VAL A 43 -22.67 -23.72 1.56
C VAL A 43 -21.80 -23.62 0.32
N PHE A 44 -20.88 -24.59 0.13
CA PHE A 44 -20.00 -24.67 -1.02
C PHE A 44 -20.76 -24.85 -2.35
N ALA A 45 -21.75 -25.73 -2.40
CA ALA A 45 -22.58 -25.92 -3.61
C ALA A 45 -23.31 -24.61 -4.00
N ARG A 46 -23.87 -23.88 -3.02
CA ARG A 46 -24.51 -22.58 -3.29
C ARG A 46 -23.52 -21.48 -3.69
N LEU A 47 -22.23 -21.61 -3.32
CA LEU A 47 -21.18 -20.72 -3.80
C LEU A 47 -20.82 -21.05 -5.26
N ALA A 48 -20.85 -22.33 -5.63
CA ALA A 48 -20.67 -22.76 -7.01
C ALA A 48 -21.80 -22.24 -7.91
N ASP A 49 -23.06 -22.30 -7.45
CA ASP A 49 -24.22 -21.72 -8.15
C ASP A 49 -24.07 -20.20 -8.40
N LEU A 50 -23.30 -19.51 -7.58
CA LEU A 50 -22.97 -18.08 -7.76
C LEU A 50 -21.99 -17.84 -8.92
N GLY A 51 -21.31 -18.88 -9.39
CA GLY A 51 -20.36 -18.84 -10.50
C GLY A 51 -18.90 -18.60 -10.10
N LEU A 52 -18.55 -18.64 -8.81
CA LEU A 52 -17.19 -18.34 -8.35
C LEU A 52 -16.12 -19.20 -9.04
N PHE A 53 -16.37 -20.51 -9.16
CA PHE A 53 -15.37 -21.44 -9.71
C PHE A 53 -15.23 -21.34 -11.24
N GLY A 54 -16.26 -20.87 -11.93
CA GLY A 54 -16.26 -20.69 -13.38
C GLY A 54 -15.82 -19.30 -13.84
N VAL A 55 -15.61 -18.33 -12.94
CA VAL A 55 -15.42 -16.91 -13.34
C VAL A 55 -14.19 -16.71 -14.21
N ALA A 56 -13.07 -17.36 -13.89
CA ALA A 56 -11.81 -17.26 -14.65
C ALA A 56 -11.58 -18.44 -15.62
N VAL A 57 -12.62 -19.26 -15.84
CA VAL A 57 -12.59 -20.37 -16.80
C VAL A 57 -13.03 -19.84 -18.16
N ALA A 58 -12.35 -20.26 -19.24
CA ALA A 58 -12.70 -19.83 -20.58
C ALA A 58 -14.13 -20.28 -20.97
N GLU A 59 -14.83 -19.47 -21.77
CA GLU A 59 -16.21 -19.76 -22.20
C GLU A 59 -16.32 -21.11 -22.94
N GLU A 60 -15.26 -21.52 -23.65
CA GLU A 60 -15.20 -22.81 -24.35
C GLU A 60 -15.24 -24.02 -23.41
N PHE A 61 -14.94 -23.83 -22.13
CA PHE A 61 -15.04 -24.84 -21.06
C PHE A 61 -16.22 -24.57 -20.11
N GLY A 62 -17.19 -23.75 -20.53
CA GLY A 62 -18.40 -23.45 -19.75
C GLY A 62 -18.23 -22.39 -18.66
N GLY A 63 -17.10 -21.66 -18.65
CA GLY A 63 -16.83 -20.57 -17.72
C GLY A 63 -17.33 -19.20 -18.19
N ALA A 64 -17.02 -18.15 -17.42
CA ALA A 64 -17.42 -16.77 -17.71
C ALA A 64 -16.36 -15.96 -18.49
N GLY A 65 -15.19 -16.54 -18.77
CA GLY A 65 -14.11 -15.87 -19.52
C GLY A 65 -13.46 -14.68 -18.81
N GLY A 66 -13.70 -14.51 -17.51
CA GLY A 66 -13.07 -13.48 -16.67
C GLY A 66 -11.60 -13.74 -16.40
N ARG A 67 -10.97 -12.85 -15.65
CA ARG A 67 -9.54 -12.89 -15.35
C ARG A 67 -9.27 -13.44 -13.95
N LEU A 68 -8.00 -13.77 -13.68
CA LEU A 68 -7.58 -14.23 -12.35
C LEU A 68 -7.85 -13.18 -11.26
N GLU A 69 -7.79 -11.90 -11.61
CA GLU A 69 -8.10 -10.80 -10.70
C GLU A 69 -9.56 -10.83 -10.21
N ASP A 70 -10.50 -11.25 -11.07
CA ASP A 70 -11.92 -11.40 -10.73
C ASP A 70 -12.10 -12.55 -9.75
N LEU A 71 -11.50 -13.71 -10.07
CA LEU A 71 -11.50 -14.87 -9.19
C LEU A 71 -10.89 -14.56 -7.82
N CYS A 72 -9.70 -13.93 -7.80
CA CYS A 72 -9.04 -13.55 -6.55
C CYS A 72 -9.87 -12.56 -5.73
N SER A 73 -10.58 -11.64 -6.40
CA SER A 73 -11.51 -10.72 -5.73
C SER A 73 -12.68 -11.44 -5.08
N MET A 74 -13.26 -12.44 -5.76
CA MET A 74 -14.33 -13.28 -5.19
C MET A 74 -13.82 -14.15 -4.04
N VAL A 75 -12.64 -14.77 -4.18
CA VAL A 75 -12.00 -15.59 -3.12
C VAL A 75 -11.69 -14.76 -1.87
N ASP A 76 -11.17 -13.55 -2.06
CA ASP A 76 -10.88 -12.61 -0.97
C ASP A 76 -12.17 -12.18 -0.22
N GLU A 77 -13.29 -11.92 -0.91
CA GLU A 77 -14.56 -11.62 -0.21
C GLU A 77 -15.18 -12.89 0.43
N ALA A 78 -15.07 -14.07 -0.20
CA ALA A 78 -15.50 -15.34 0.39
C ALA A 78 -14.70 -15.66 1.66
N ALA A 79 -13.40 -15.35 1.69
CA ALA A 79 -12.56 -15.51 2.86
C ALA A 79 -12.94 -14.54 3.98
N LYS A 80 -13.29 -13.29 3.63
CA LYS A 80 -13.82 -12.30 4.57
C LYS A 80 -15.16 -12.73 5.18
N ALA A 81 -15.97 -13.51 4.46
CA ALA A 81 -17.21 -14.10 4.95
C ALA A 81 -17.01 -15.47 5.64
N LEU A 82 -15.76 -15.93 5.75
CA LEU A 82 -15.38 -17.25 6.25
C LEU A 82 -16.15 -18.39 5.58
N VAL A 83 -16.33 -18.34 4.27
CA VAL A 83 -16.98 -19.44 3.54
C VAL A 83 -16.18 -20.74 3.81
N PRO A 84 -16.83 -21.83 4.27
CA PRO A 84 -16.16 -23.08 4.58
C PRO A 84 -15.94 -23.97 3.35
N GLY A 85 -15.06 -24.94 3.50
CA GLY A 85 -14.73 -25.90 2.45
C GLY A 85 -13.47 -25.52 1.65
N PRO A 86 -13.12 -26.34 0.64
CA PRO A 86 -11.94 -26.19 -0.20
C PRO A 86 -12.12 -25.11 -1.29
N VAL A 87 -12.56 -23.90 -0.90
CA VAL A 87 -12.89 -22.81 -1.86
C VAL A 87 -11.66 -22.40 -2.66
N ALA A 88 -10.60 -21.93 -1.99
CA ALA A 88 -9.39 -21.46 -2.66
C ALA A 88 -8.70 -22.56 -3.49
N THR A 89 -8.68 -23.79 -2.98
CA THR A 89 -8.01 -24.92 -3.65
C THR A 89 -8.80 -25.44 -4.85
N THR A 90 -10.13 -25.40 -4.81
CA THR A 90 -10.98 -25.72 -5.97
C THR A 90 -10.95 -24.59 -7.01
N ALA A 91 -11.03 -23.33 -6.58
CA ALA A 91 -10.88 -22.15 -7.44
C ALA A 91 -9.52 -22.14 -8.17
N LEU A 92 -8.44 -22.50 -7.49
CA LEU A 92 -7.14 -22.68 -8.13
C LEU A 92 -7.18 -23.76 -9.22
N ALA A 93 -7.82 -24.89 -8.95
CA ALA A 93 -7.79 -26.04 -9.85
C ALA A 93 -8.42 -25.72 -11.21
N THR A 94 -9.43 -24.85 -11.25
CA THR A 94 -10.08 -24.42 -12.49
C THR A 94 -9.15 -23.63 -13.41
N LEU A 95 -8.02 -23.11 -12.89
CA LEU A 95 -6.99 -22.40 -13.66
C LEU A 95 -5.96 -23.31 -14.32
N VAL A 96 -5.89 -24.58 -13.90
CA VAL A 96 -4.81 -25.50 -14.31
C VAL A 96 -5.32 -26.79 -14.97
N VAL A 97 -6.62 -27.07 -14.86
CA VAL A 97 -7.27 -28.19 -15.53
C VAL A 97 -7.65 -27.80 -16.96
N THR A 98 -7.22 -28.60 -17.93
CA THR A 98 -7.51 -28.40 -19.36
C THR A 98 -8.55 -29.39 -19.92
N ASP A 99 -8.93 -30.41 -19.15
CA ASP A 99 -10.00 -31.34 -19.54
C ASP A 99 -11.37 -30.64 -19.43
N PRO A 100 -12.15 -30.52 -20.53
CA PRO A 100 -13.40 -29.77 -20.52
C PRO A 100 -14.45 -30.30 -19.55
N GLN A 101 -14.58 -31.63 -19.43
CA GLN A 101 -15.58 -32.24 -18.55
C GLN A 101 -15.25 -32.00 -17.08
N LEU A 102 -13.96 -32.09 -16.74
CA LEU A 102 -13.49 -31.82 -15.41
C LEU A 102 -13.56 -30.33 -15.06
N ALA A 103 -13.24 -29.45 -16.00
CA ALA A 103 -13.38 -28.00 -15.83
C ALA A 103 -14.85 -27.60 -15.59
N GLU A 104 -15.79 -28.20 -16.33
CA GLU A 104 -17.23 -28.01 -16.12
C GLU A 104 -17.67 -28.50 -14.73
N ALA A 105 -17.27 -29.73 -14.34
CA ALA A 105 -17.61 -30.30 -13.04
C ALA A 105 -17.01 -29.51 -11.85
N LEU A 106 -15.80 -28.97 -12.00
CA LEU A 106 -15.19 -28.08 -11.01
C LEU A 106 -15.90 -26.73 -10.94
N SER A 107 -16.28 -26.16 -12.09
CA SER A 107 -17.01 -24.89 -12.16
C SER A 107 -18.39 -24.99 -11.52
N ALA A 108 -19.07 -26.13 -11.69
CA ALA A 108 -20.35 -26.46 -11.04
C ALA A 108 -20.21 -26.87 -9.56
N GLY A 109 -18.98 -26.99 -9.04
CA GLY A 109 -18.73 -27.42 -7.66
C GLY A 109 -19.07 -28.89 -7.37
N GLU A 110 -19.23 -29.72 -8.41
CA GLU A 110 -19.51 -31.16 -8.31
C GLU A 110 -18.27 -31.95 -7.90
N ARG A 111 -17.08 -31.43 -8.27
CA ARG A 111 -15.78 -31.92 -7.79
C ARG A 111 -15.11 -30.84 -6.95
N VAL A 112 -14.36 -31.29 -5.93
CA VAL A 112 -13.52 -30.43 -5.10
C VAL A 112 -12.08 -30.84 -5.21
N VAL A 113 -11.16 -29.90 -4.98
CA VAL A 113 -9.72 -30.18 -5.10
C VAL A 113 -8.99 -29.89 -3.80
N GLY A 114 -8.25 -30.89 -3.33
CA GLY A 114 -7.23 -30.75 -2.31
C GLY A 114 -5.88 -30.41 -2.93
N VAL A 115 -5.14 -29.48 -2.34
CA VAL A 115 -3.84 -29.03 -2.85
C VAL A 115 -2.76 -29.32 -1.82
N ALA A 116 -1.74 -30.06 -2.23
CA ALA A 116 -0.54 -30.24 -1.43
C ALA A 116 0.34 -29.00 -1.61
N THR A 117 0.73 -28.42 -0.48
CA THR A 117 1.48 -27.15 -0.45
C THR A 117 2.88 -27.33 0.15
N ASP A 118 3.20 -28.54 0.61
CA ASP A 118 4.56 -28.94 0.95
C ASP A 118 5.35 -29.23 -0.33
N THR A 119 6.24 -28.30 -0.69
CA THR A 119 7.07 -28.36 -1.90
C THR A 119 8.43 -28.99 -1.65
N SER A 120 8.62 -29.73 -0.54
CA SER A 120 9.80 -30.58 -0.42
C SER A 120 9.74 -31.64 -1.54
N ALA A 121 10.38 -31.31 -2.67
CA ALA A 121 10.30 -31.95 -3.98
C ALA A 121 10.69 -33.45 -4.03
N ALA A 122 10.86 -34.09 -2.88
CA ALA A 122 11.24 -35.49 -2.73
C ALA A 122 10.10 -36.41 -2.28
N ALA A 123 8.93 -35.88 -1.89
CA ALA A 123 7.89 -36.67 -1.22
C ALA A 123 7.01 -37.48 -2.18
N VAL A 124 6.71 -36.94 -3.37
CA VAL A 124 5.95 -37.60 -4.44
C VAL A 124 6.74 -37.58 -5.74
N ARG A 125 6.71 -38.69 -6.47
CA ARG A 125 7.36 -38.88 -7.78
C ARG A 125 6.32 -39.26 -8.82
N PHE A 126 6.49 -38.76 -10.02
CA PHE A 126 5.63 -39.07 -11.17
C PHE A 126 6.43 -39.82 -12.24
N ASP A 127 5.94 -40.99 -12.65
CA ASP A 127 6.42 -41.71 -13.82
C ASP A 127 5.53 -41.36 -15.02
N ALA A 128 6.05 -40.49 -15.89
CA ALA A 128 5.33 -40.04 -17.07
C ALA A 128 5.09 -41.15 -18.12
N GLN A 129 5.90 -42.22 -18.14
CA GLN A 129 5.68 -43.34 -19.06
C GLN A 129 4.57 -44.25 -18.56
N ALA A 130 4.51 -44.48 -17.25
CA ALA A 130 3.47 -45.30 -16.63
C ALA A 130 2.17 -44.52 -16.37
N GLY A 131 2.22 -43.17 -16.35
CA GLY A 131 1.08 -42.33 -15.95
C GLY A 131 0.72 -42.50 -14.47
N GLN A 132 1.74 -42.71 -13.63
CA GLN A 132 1.55 -43.10 -12.23
C GLN A 132 2.37 -42.24 -11.26
N ALA A 133 1.77 -41.89 -10.12
CA ALA A 133 2.43 -41.20 -9.03
C ALA A 133 2.64 -42.12 -7.83
N THR A 134 3.77 -41.96 -7.12
CA THR A 134 4.11 -42.71 -5.91
C THR A 134 4.77 -41.80 -4.89
N GLY A 135 4.36 -41.92 -3.62
CA GLY A 135 4.93 -41.14 -2.52
C GLY A 135 3.87 -40.68 -1.52
N THR A 136 4.21 -39.70 -0.69
CA THR A 136 3.32 -39.20 0.37
C THR A 136 3.31 -37.69 0.38
N ALA A 137 2.11 -37.10 0.43
CA ALA A 137 1.90 -35.69 0.75
C ALA A 137 1.30 -35.58 2.15
N ASP A 138 2.10 -35.11 3.11
CA ASP A 138 1.71 -35.13 4.53
C ASP A 138 0.55 -34.18 4.86
N ARG A 139 0.38 -33.11 4.07
CA ARG A 139 -0.65 -32.09 4.27
C ARG A 139 -1.21 -31.64 2.92
N VAL A 140 -2.41 -32.11 2.62
CA VAL A 140 -3.18 -31.75 1.43
C VAL A 140 -4.40 -30.97 1.87
N LEU A 141 -4.33 -29.64 1.72
CA LEU A 141 -5.36 -28.71 2.16
C LEU A 141 -6.59 -28.86 1.27
N GLY A 142 -7.76 -29.10 1.84
CA GLY A 142 -9.01 -29.28 1.11
C GLY A 142 -9.24 -30.69 0.56
N ALA A 143 -8.35 -31.66 0.83
CA ALA A 143 -8.51 -33.02 0.34
C ALA A 143 -9.69 -33.75 0.98
N THR A 144 -10.46 -34.42 0.14
CA THR A 144 -11.54 -35.34 0.52
C THR A 144 -11.36 -36.67 -0.23
N ALA A 145 -11.96 -37.74 0.28
CA ALA A 145 -11.85 -39.07 -0.33
C ALA A 145 -12.57 -39.18 -1.70
N ASP A 146 -13.51 -38.28 -1.98
CA ASP A 146 -14.30 -38.18 -3.22
C ASP A 146 -13.81 -37.07 -4.17
N GLY A 147 -12.74 -36.36 -3.79
CA GLY A 147 -12.23 -35.19 -4.50
C GLY A 147 -11.17 -35.51 -5.56
N LEU A 148 -10.46 -34.46 -5.98
CA LEU A 148 -9.21 -34.53 -6.73
C LEU A 148 -8.07 -34.01 -5.86
N LEU A 149 -6.85 -34.37 -6.20
CA LEU A 149 -5.64 -34.02 -5.48
C LEU A 149 -4.65 -33.40 -6.46
N LEU A 150 -4.30 -32.14 -6.22
CA LEU A 150 -3.25 -31.43 -6.95
C LEU A 150 -1.97 -31.46 -6.12
N VAL A 151 -0.96 -32.18 -6.59
CA VAL A 151 0.22 -32.54 -5.80
C VAL A 151 1.51 -32.23 -6.57
N PRO A 152 2.51 -31.58 -5.95
CA PRO A 152 3.82 -31.42 -6.57
C PRO A 152 4.55 -32.78 -6.63
N ALA A 153 5.17 -33.07 -7.77
CA ALA A 153 5.89 -34.32 -8.03
C ALA A 153 7.24 -34.03 -8.72
N GLY A 154 8.27 -33.77 -7.92
CA GLY A 154 9.55 -33.25 -8.43
C GLY A 154 9.40 -31.82 -8.96
N ASP A 155 9.79 -31.61 -10.22
CA ASP A 155 9.62 -30.32 -10.92
C ASP A 155 8.24 -30.19 -11.59
N ASP A 156 7.44 -31.26 -11.59
CA ASP A 156 6.11 -31.31 -12.19
C ASP A 156 5.01 -31.16 -11.13
N TRP A 157 3.79 -30.87 -11.60
CA TRP A 157 2.57 -30.97 -10.81
C TRP A 157 1.66 -32.02 -11.43
N VAL A 158 1.01 -32.81 -10.60
CA VAL A 158 0.10 -33.87 -11.05
C VAL A 158 -1.27 -33.75 -10.40
N LEU A 159 -2.29 -34.12 -11.17
CA LEU A 159 -3.67 -34.28 -10.74
C LEU A 159 -3.96 -35.78 -10.55
N VAL A 160 -4.49 -36.13 -9.40
CA VAL A 160 -4.83 -37.50 -9.00
C VAL A 160 -6.28 -37.54 -8.55
N ASP A 161 -7.05 -38.53 -8.98
CA ASP A 161 -8.40 -38.76 -8.45
C ASP A 161 -8.29 -39.45 -7.08
N ALA A 162 -8.88 -38.85 -6.04
CA ALA A 162 -8.78 -39.37 -4.68
C ALA A 162 -9.42 -40.76 -4.51
N GLY A 163 -10.38 -41.12 -5.39
CA GLY A 163 -11.04 -42.41 -5.40
C GLY A 163 -10.35 -43.47 -6.27
N ALA A 164 -9.22 -43.16 -6.91
CA ALA A 164 -8.52 -44.09 -7.77
C ALA A 164 -7.77 -45.19 -6.99
N ASP A 165 -7.58 -46.33 -7.64
CA ASP A 165 -6.76 -47.42 -7.10
C ASP A 165 -5.34 -46.92 -6.78
N GLY A 166 -4.82 -47.31 -5.61
CA GLY A 166 -3.50 -46.91 -5.15
C GLY A 166 -3.44 -45.55 -4.45
N VAL A 167 -4.58 -44.90 -4.19
CA VAL A 167 -4.68 -43.66 -3.41
C VAL A 167 -5.24 -43.96 -2.02
N ASP A 168 -4.55 -43.51 -0.98
CA ASP A 168 -5.00 -43.55 0.41
C ASP A 168 -5.09 -42.11 0.94
N VAL A 169 -6.29 -41.70 1.34
CA VAL A 169 -6.58 -40.37 1.89
C VAL A 169 -6.92 -40.52 3.37
N GLU A 170 -5.97 -40.19 4.23
CA GLU A 170 -6.10 -40.23 5.69
C GLU A 170 -6.51 -38.83 6.20
N PRO A 171 -7.77 -38.62 6.65
CA PRO A 171 -8.21 -37.33 7.17
C PRO A 171 -7.41 -36.94 8.43
N LEU A 172 -6.97 -35.69 8.48
CA LEU A 172 -6.26 -35.12 9.62
C LEU A 172 -7.18 -34.20 10.42
N VAL A 173 -6.97 -34.15 11.73
CA VAL A 173 -7.65 -33.18 12.61
C VAL A 173 -7.07 -31.79 12.36
N ALA A 174 -7.76 -30.99 11.56
CA ALA A 174 -7.31 -29.65 11.19
C ALA A 174 -7.43 -28.65 12.36
N THR A 175 -6.42 -27.80 12.51
CA THR A 175 -6.53 -26.61 13.39
C THR A 175 -7.59 -25.63 12.86
N ASP A 176 -7.65 -25.48 11.54
CA ASP A 176 -8.73 -24.82 10.82
C ASP A 176 -9.73 -25.88 10.35
N PHE A 177 -10.70 -26.20 11.19
CA PHE A 177 -11.76 -27.17 10.90
C PHE A 177 -12.85 -26.62 9.98
N SER A 178 -12.71 -25.38 9.47
CA SER A 178 -13.63 -24.85 8.46
C SER A 178 -13.43 -25.46 7.07
N ARG A 179 -12.40 -26.31 6.90
CA ARG A 179 -12.12 -27.01 5.64
C ARG A 179 -11.44 -28.36 5.88
N PRO A 180 -11.54 -29.31 4.92
CA PRO A 180 -10.84 -30.58 5.01
C PRO A 180 -9.31 -30.45 5.01
N LEU A 181 -8.63 -31.40 5.62
CA LEU A 181 -7.18 -31.59 5.56
C LEU A 181 -6.91 -33.09 5.61
N ALA A 182 -6.04 -33.60 4.74
CA ALA A 182 -5.67 -35.00 4.75
C ALA A 182 -4.18 -35.19 4.51
N LYS A 183 -3.67 -36.34 4.97
CA LYS A 183 -2.45 -36.93 4.47
C LYS A 183 -2.81 -37.85 3.31
N VAL A 184 -2.05 -37.79 2.23
CA VAL A 184 -2.29 -38.58 1.02
C VAL A 184 -1.09 -39.48 0.77
N THR A 185 -1.33 -40.78 0.60
CA THR A 185 -0.31 -41.75 0.19
C THR A 185 -0.68 -42.32 -1.19
N LEU A 186 0.28 -42.27 -2.11
CA LEU A 186 0.14 -42.72 -3.49
C LEU A 186 1.02 -43.95 -3.71
N SER A 187 0.44 -45.03 -4.23
CA SER A 187 1.09 -46.31 -4.51
C SER A 187 0.81 -46.71 -5.95
N ALA A 188 1.65 -46.25 -6.88
CA ALA A 188 1.42 -46.40 -8.33
C ALA A 188 0.03 -45.89 -8.77
N ALA A 189 -0.42 -44.79 -8.14
CA ALA A 189 -1.73 -44.20 -8.37
C ALA A 189 -1.80 -43.56 -9.77
N PRO A 190 -2.88 -43.75 -10.54
CA PRO A 190 -3.08 -43.06 -11.81
C PRO A 190 -3.01 -41.53 -11.62
N ALA A 191 -2.19 -40.87 -12.43
CA ALA A 191 -1.94 -39.44 -12.30
C ALA A 191 -1.78 -38.79 -13.67
N VAL A 192 -2.30 -37.57 -13.81
CA VAL A 192 -2.17 -36.75 -15.02
C VAL A 192 -1.27 -35.57 -14.74
N ARG A 193 -0.27 -35.34 -15.61
CA ARG A 193 0.60 -34.18 -15.52
C ARG A 193 -0.18 -32.91 -15.84
N VAL A 194 0.01 -31.88 -15.03
CA VAL A 194 -0.55 -30.54 -15.24
C VAL A 194 0.37 -29.75 -16.17
N GLU A 195 -0.20 -29.18 -17.23
CA GLU A 195 0.57 -28.51 -18.29
C GLU A 195 1.20 -27.19 -17.82
N ALA A 196 0.61 -26.51 -16.83
CA ALA A 196 1.09 -25.25 -16.30
C ALA A 196 2.45 -25.35 -15.56
N GLY A 197 2.95 -26.56 -15.26
CA GLY A 197 4.30 -26.79 -14.73
C GLY A 197 4.61 -25.97 -13.47
N HIS A 198 5.74 -25.25 -13.47
CA HIS A 198 6.18 -24.43 -12.33
C HIS A 198 5.26 -23.22 -12.05
N ARG A 199 4.39 -22.82 -13.00
CA ARG A 199 3.43 -21.73 -12.78
C ARG A 199 2.35 -22.09 -11.78
N VAL A 200 2.08 -23.39 -11.58
CA VAL A 200 1.07 -23.87 -10.60
C VAL A 200 1.39 -23.37 -9.20
N GLU A 201 2.66 -23.39 -8.78
CA GLU A 201 3.04 -22.89 -7.45
C GLU A 201 2.69 -21.41 -7.28
N ASN A 202 2.99 -20.57 -8.27
CA ASN A 202 2.68 -19.16 -8.22
C ASN A 202 1.15 -18.91 -8.21
N LEU A 203 0.37 -19.73 -8.93
CA LEU A 203 -1.10 -19.68 -8.88
C LEU A 203 -1.64 -20.07 -7.49
N VAL A 204 -1.13 -21.16 -6.89
CA VAL A 204 -1.47 -21.60 -5.53
C VAL A 204 -1.27 -20.45 -4.54
N VAL A 205 -0.08 -19.85 -4.62
CA VAL A 205 0.32 -18.73 -3.76
C VAL A 205 -0.60 -17.54 -3.94
N THR A 206 -0.92 -17.20 -5.19
CA THR A 206 -1.74 -16.03 -5.53
C THR A 206 -3.15 -16.15 -4.96
N VAL A 207 -3.80 -17.29 -5.16
CA VAL A 207 -5.18 -17.53 -4.66
C VAL A 207 -5.20 -17.59 -3.14
N LEU A 208 -4.22 -18.23 -2.50
CA LEU A 208 -4.12 -18.26 -1.03
C LEU A 208 -3.73 -16.91 -0.41
N ALA A 209 -2.96 -16.08 -1.12
CA ALA A 209 -2.67 -14.70 -0.71
C ALA A 209 -3.92 -13.81 -0.78
N ALA A 210 -4.79 -14.01 -1.77
CA ALA A 210 -6.11 -13.37 -1.84
C ALA A 210 -6.99 -13.81 -0.65
N GLU A 211 -7.01 -15.11 -0.33
CA GLU A 211 -7.72 -15.62 0.85
C GLU A 211 -7.22 -14.97 2.16
N ALA A 212 -5.90 -14.87 2.34
CA ALA A 212 -5.29 -14.23 3.50
C ALA A 212 -5.59 -12.71 3.57
N SER A 213 -5.62 -12.01 2.44
CA SER A 213 -6.06 -10.61 2.35
C SER A 213 -7.50 -10.45 2.87
N GLY A 214 -8.41 -11.33 2.47
CA GLY A 214 -9.80 -11.34 2.95
C GLY A 214 -9.91 -11.50 4.47
N VAL A 215 -9.11 -12.40 5.04
CA VAL A 215 -9.01 -12.61 6.50
C VAL A 215 -8.50 -11.36 7.22
N ALA A 216 -7.44 -10.73 6.70
CA ALA A 216 -6.90 -9.49 7.26
C ALA A 216 -7.93 -8.35 7.25
N ARG A 217 -8.74 -8.28 6.18
CA ARG A 217 -9.81 -7.28 6.03
C ARG A 217 -10.98 -7.53 6.98
N TRP A 218 -11.40 -8.78 7.16
CA TRP A 218 -12.41 -9.11 8.17
C TRP A 218 -11.95 -8.68 9.56
N ALA A 219 -10.73 -9.06 9.94
CA ALA A 219 -10.18 -8.77 11.26
C ALA A 219 -10.15 -7.26 11.57
N LEU A 220 -9.74 -6.44 10.59
CA LEU A 220 -9.82 -4.98 10.70
C LEU A 220 -11.25 -4.48 10.90
N GLN A 221 -12.18 -4.91 10.05
CA GLN A 221 -13.56 -4.46 10.08
C GLN A 221 -14.22 -4.78 11.43
N THR A 222 -14.10 -6.03 11.88
CA THR A 222 -14.65 -6.50 13.15
C THR A 222 -14.09 -5.74 14.35
N ALA A 223 -12.77 -5.50 14.37
CA ALA A 223 -12.12 -4.72 15.43
C ALA A 223 -12.64 -3.27 15.46
N VAL A 224 -12.73 -2.62 14.29
CA VAL A 224 -13.20 -1.24 14.17
C VAL A 224 -14.66 -1.11 14.59
N ASP A 225 -15.52 -2.01 14.14
CA ASP A 225 -16.95 -1.98 14.47
C ASP A 225 -17.17 -2.20 15.96
N TYR A 226 -16.44 -3.13 16.57
CA TYR A 226 -16.47 -3.31 18.02
C TYR A 226 -15.96 -2.06 18.76
N ALA A 227 -14.85 -1.46 18.29
CA ALA A 227 -14.25 -0.28 18.91
C ALA A 227 -15.17 0.96 18.87
N LYS A 228 -16.05 1.06 17.88
CA LYS A 228 -17.05 2.15 17.77
C LYS A 228 -18.12 2.09 18.85
N VAL A 229 -18.49 0.88 19.32
CA VAL A 229 -19.67 0.69 20.17
C VAL A 229 -19.34 0.25 21.60
N ARG A 230 -18.20 -0.40 21.81
CA ARG A 230 -17.81 -0.90 23.14
C ARG A 230 -17.41 0.25 24.05
N GLU A 231 -18.03 0.41 25.23
CA GLU A 231 -17.75 1.55 26.12
C GLU A 231 -16.92 1.21 27.37
N GLN A 232 -15.81 1.90 27.60
CA GLN A 232 -15.08 1.88 28.87
C GLN A 232 -14.85 3.29 29.37
N PHE A 233 -14.87 3.48 30.69
CA PHE A 233 -14.73 4.80 31.31
C PHE A 233 -15.70 5.86 30.75
N GLY A 234 -16.92 5.44 30.37
CA GLY A 234 -17.98 6.32 29.86
C GLY A 234 -17.80 6.79 28.42
N LYS A 235 -16.91 6.19 27.63
CA LYS A 235 -16.71 6.51 26.21
C LYS A 235 -16.48 5.23 25.38
N PRO A 236 -16.78 5.23 24.08
CA PRO A 236 -16.36 4.15 23.19
C PRO A 236 -14.85 3.93 23.22
N ILE A 237 -14.39 2.68 23.22
CA ILE A 237 -12.96 2.37 23.34
C ILE A 237 -12.15 2.90 22.14
N GLY A 238 -12.78 3.02 20.97
CA GLY A 238 -12.21 3.63 19.77
C GLY A 238 -11.92 5.12 19.91
N SER A 239 -12.33 5.76 21.02
CA SER A 239 -11.93 7.13 21.34
C SER A 239 -10.54 7.23 21.98
N PHE A 240 -10.05 6.15 22.59
CA PHE A 240 -8.74 6.08 23.22
C PHE A 240 -7.64 5.92 22.18
N GLN A 241 -6.58 6.72 22.31
CA GLN A 241 -5.48 6.76 21.35
C GLN A 241 -4.83 5.40 21.12
N ALA A 242 -4.64 4.58 22.16
CA ALA A 242 -4.05 3.25 22.02
C ALA A 242 -4.86 2.33 21.09
N VAL A 243 -6.19 2.36 21.19
CA VAL A 243 -7.08 1.56 20.33
C VAL A 243 -7.11 2.13 18.91
N LYS A 244 -7.14 3.47 18.78
CA LYS A 244 -7.05 4.14 17.47
C LYS A 244 -5.81 3.71 16.71
N HIS A 245 -4.66 3.78 17.36
CA HIS A 245 -3.38 3.45 16.75
C HIS A 245 -3.34 1.98 16.35
N LEU A 246 -3.78 1.07 17.23
CA LEU A 246 -3.86 -0.36 16.91
C LEU A 246 -4.74 -0.63 15.66
N CYS A 247 -5.92 -0.02 15.56
CA CYS A 247 -6.78 -0.16 14.38
C CYS A 247 -6.17 0.49 13.12
N ALA A 248 -5.46 1.61 13.26
CA ALA A 248 -4.76 2.24 12.14
C ALA A 248 -3.58 1.39 11.61
N GLU A 249 -2.88 0.66 12.49
CA GLU A 249 -1.87 -0.33 12.07
C GLU A 249 -2.49 -1.51 11.33
N MET A 250 -3.68 -1.96 11.78
CA MET A 250 -4.43 -3.01 11.09
C MET A 250 -4.85 -2.56 9.69
N LEU A 251 -5.22 -1.29 9.53
CA LEU A 251 -5.51 -0.68 8.22
C LEU A 251 -4.29 -0.72 7.31
N CYS A 252 -3.13 -0.26 7.78
CA CYS A 252 -1.90 -0.28 6.98
C CYS A 252 -1.58 -1.69 6.45
N ARG A 253 -1.66 -2.71 7.31
CA ARG A 253 -1.42 -4.11 6.92
C ARG A 253 -2.48 -4.64 5.95
N ALA A 254 -3.75 -4.30 6.15
CA ALA A 254 -4.83 -4.72 5.27
C ALA A 254 -4.67 -4.11 3.87
N ASP A 255 -4.29 -2.84 3.78
CA ASP A 255 -4.05 -2.16 2.50
C ASP A 255 -2.84 -2.75 1.77
N GLN A 256 -1.73 -3.02 2.49
CA GLN A 256 -0.57 -3.70 1.91
C GLN A 256 -0.92 -5.10 1.37
N ALA A 257 -1.69 -5.89 2.12
CA ALA A 257 -2.13 -7.21 1.69
C ALA A 257 -3.04 -7.14 0.45
N ALA A 258 -3.97 -6.18 0.43
CA ALA A 258 -4.89 -6.01 -0.68
C ALA A 258 -4.18 -5.64 -1.99
N VAL A 259 -3.22 -4.70 -1.96
CA VAL A 259 -2.47 -4.32 -3.17
C VAL A 259 -1.51 -5.41 -3.64
N ALA A 260 -0.90 -6.17 -2.71
CA ALA A 260 0.01 -7.26 -3.06
C ALA A 260 -0.73 -8.47 -3.66
N ALA A 261 -1.86 -8.87 -3.07
CA ALA A 261 -2.69 -9.94 -3.63
C ALA A 261 -3.23 -9.58 -5.03
N ALA A 262 -3.69 -8.34 -5.21
CA ALA A 262 -4.16 -7.86 -6.51
C ALA A 262 -3.05 -7.82 -7.57
N ASP A 263 -1.82 -7.43 -7.19
CA ASP A 263 -0.69 -7.43 -8.12
C ASP A 263 -0.26 -8.83 -8.55
N ALA A 264 -0.23 -9.80 -7.61
CA ALA A 264 0.07 -11.20 -7.96
C ALA A 264 -0.96 -11.77 -8.95
N ALA A 265 -2.25 -11.48 -8.76
CA ALA A 265 -3.30 -11.88 -9.68
C ALA A 265 -3.11 -11.26 -11.08
N ARG A 266 -2.78 -9.97 -11.14
CA ARG A 266 -2.50 -9.26 -12.40
C ARG A 266 -1.26 -9.81 -13.11
N ALA A 267 -0.19 -10.06 -12.35
CA ALA A 267 1.07 -10.55 -12.88
C ALA A 267 0.97 -11.97 -13.45
N ALA A 268 -0.08 -12.74 -13.13
CA ALA A 268 -0.30 -14.05 -13.72
C ALA A 268 -0.53 -13.98 -15.25
N SER A 269 -1.04 -12.87 -15.77
CA SER A 269 -1.21 -12.68 -17.21
C SER A 269 0.05 -12.11 -17.89
N ASP A 270 1.12 -11.83 -17.13
CA ASP A 270 2.38 -11.33 -17.71
C ASP A 270 3.08 -12.47 -18.49
N PRO A 271 3.54 -12.22 -19.73
CA PRO A 271 4.28 -13.21 -20.51
C PRO A 271 5.65 -13.56 -19.92
N ASP A 272 6.21 -12.71 -19.04
CA ASP A 272 7.44 -12.99 -18.31
C ASP A 272 7.12 -13.68 -16.97
N ASP A 273 7.36 -14.99 -16.90
CA ASP A 273 7.18 -15.80 -15.68
C ASP A 273 7.93 -15.26 -14.46
N GLN A 274 9.04 -14.53 -14.64
CA GLN A 274 9.75 -13.93 -13.52
C GLN A 274 8.95 -12.80 -12.85
N GLN A 275 8.13 -12.07 -13.62
CA GLN A 275 7.22 -11.07 -13.08
C GLN A 275 6.13 -11.71 -12.21
N PHE A 276 5.59 -12.84 -12.66
CA PHE A 276 4.63 -13.58 -11.87
C PHE A 276 5.26 -14.15 -10.59
N ALA A 277 6.46 -14.72 -10.71
CA ALA A 277 7.18 -15.30 -9.58
C ALA A 277 7.51 -14.27 -8.48
N ILE A 278 7.99 -13.07 -8.86
CA ILE A 278 8.30 -12.03 -7.87
C ILE A 278 7.02 -11.47 -7.22
N ALA A 279 5.96 -11.24 -8.01
CA ALA A 279 4.68 -10.74 -7.48
C ALA A 279 4.04 -11.74 -6.51
N ALA A 280 4.00 -13.02 -6.86
CA ALA A 280 3.48 -14.09 -5.99
C ALA A 280 4.29 -14.20 -4.69
N ALA A 281 5.63 -14.15 -4.76
CA ALA A 281 6.46 -14.21 -3.56
C ALA A 281 6.25 -13.00 -2.63
N VAL A 282 6.09 -11.80 -3.18
CA VAL A 282 5.81 -10.58 -2.40
C VAL A 282 4.43 -10.66 -1.75
N ALA A 283 3.41 -11.09 -2.51
CA ALA A 283 2.06 -11.28 -2.01
C ALA A 283 2.01 -12.31 -0.86
N ALA A 284 2.70 -13.44 -1.01
CA ALA A 284 2.78 -14.45 0.05
C ALA A 284 3.39 -13.89 1.33
N ALA A 285 4.53 -13.20 1.23
CA ALA A 285 5.21 -12.63 2.38
C ALA A 285 4.32 -11.61 3.12
N ILE A 286 3.68 -10.70 2.39
CA ILE A 286 2.84 -9.65 2.97
C ILE A 286 1.53 -10.22 3.53
N CYS A 287 0.79 -11.02 2.74
CA CYS A 287 -0.55 -11.46 3.11
C CYS A 287 -0.55 -12.44 4.28
N ILE A 288 0.44 -13.34 4.37
CA ILE A 288 0.56 -14.26 5.51
C ILE A 288 0.76 -13.47 6.81
N ASP A 289 1.65 -12.49 6.81
CA ASP A 289 1.93 -11.66 7.98
C ASP A 289 0.74 -10.78 8.36
N ALA A 290 0.13 -10.12 7.37
CA ALA A 290 -1.02 -9.26 7.58
C ALA A 290 -2.21 -10.04 8.17
N ALA A 291 -2.54 -11.22 7.63
CA ALA A 291 -3.65 -12.04 8.12
C ALA A 291 -3.43 -12.47 9.58
N LYS A 292 -2.24 -13.00 9.89
CA LYS A 292 -1.92 -13.45 11.26
C LYS A 292 -1.89 -12.29 12.24
N ALA A 293 -1.28 -11.17 11.86
CA ALA A 293 -1.12 -10.04 12.75
C ALA A 293 -2.46 -9.32 12.99
N ASN A 294 -3.27 -9.09 11.95
CA ASN A 294 -4.59 -8.49 12.11
C ASN A 294 -5.54 -9.40 12.90
N ALA A 295 -5.51 -10.72 12.70
CA ALA A 295 -6.34 -11.63 13.49
C ALA A 295 -6.01 -11.56 15.00
N LYS A 296 -4.71 -11.49 15.36
CA LYS A 296 -4.27 -11.30 16.76
C LYS A 296 -4.73 -9.95 17.32
N ASP A 297 -4.58 -8.87 16.57
CA ASP A 297 -4.96 -7.53 17.04
C ASP A 297 -6.48 -7.36 17.11
N CYS A 298 -7.24 -8.02 16.25
CA CYS A 298 -8.68 -8.09 16.36
C CYS A 298 -9.11 -8.71 17.70
N ILE A 299 -8.50 -9.84 18.08
CA ILE A 299 -8.71 -10.46 19.39
C ILE A 299 -8.35 -9.49 20.52
N GLN A 300 -7.24 -8.75 20.39
CA GLN A 300 -6.82 -7.76 21.36
C GLN A 300 -7.83 -6.62 21.54
N VAL A 301 -8.42 -6.11 20.44
CA VAL A 301 -9.44 -5.04 20.47
C VAL A 301 -10.77 -5.55 21.04
N LEU A 302 -11.16 -6.78 20.70
CA LEU A 302 -12.33 -7.45 21.27
C LEU A 302 -12.15 -7.71 22.78
N GLY A 303 -10.91 -7.88 23.24
CA GLY A 303 -10.59 -8.19 24.63
C GLY A 303 -11.09 -9.58 25.02
N GLY A 304 -11.72 -9.68 26.19
CA GLY A 304 -12.13 -10.97 26.76
C GLY A 304 -13.00 -11.82 25.83
N ILE A 305 -13.94 -11.23 25.07
CA ILE A 305 -14.81 -11.99 24.15
C ILE A 305 -14.02 -12.57 22.95
N GLY A 306 -12.95 -11.91 22.52
CA GLY A 306 -12.15 -12.33 21.37
C GLY A 306 -11.38 -13.64 21.58
N ILE A 307 -11.15 -14.05 22.84
CA ILE A 307 -10.47 -15.30 23.19
C ILE A 307 -11.43 -16.45 23.55
N THR A 308 -12.73 -16.26 23.32
CA THR A 308 -13.77 -17.25 23.63
C THR A 308 -14.25 -17.99 22.40
N TRP A 309 -14.96 -19.11 22.58
CA TRP A 309 -15.57 -19.85 21.47
C TRP A 309 -16.82 -19.14 20.94
N GLU A 310 -17.44 -18.28 21.74
CA GLU A 310 -18.65 -17.53 21.45
C GLU A 310 -18.46 -16.46 20.36
N HIS A 311 -17.22 -16.10 20.03
CA HIS A 311 -16.89 -15.18 18.95
C HIS A 311 -16.12 -15.89 17.85
N ASP A 312 -16.27 -15.44 16.60
CA ASP A 312 -15.63 -16.09 15.44
C ASP A 312 -14.15 -15.74 15.27
N ALA A 313 -13.58 -14.88 16.12
CA ALA A 313 -12.22 -14.33 15.92
C ALA A 313 -11.14 -15.43 15.94
N HIS A 314 -11.34 -16.47 16.75
CA HIS A 314 -10.43 -17.61 16.77
C HIS A 314 -10.50 -18.43 15.46
N LEU A 315 -11.64 -18.48 14.77
CA LEU A 315 -11.77 -19.17 13.48
C LEU A 315 -10.91 -18.49 12.41
N TYR A 316 -10.94 -17.16 12.35
CA TYR A 316 -10.09 -16.39 11.44
C TYR A 316 -8.61 -16.49 11.81
N LEU A 317 -8.26 -16.54 13.10
CA LEU A 317 -6.88 -16.79 13.53
C LEU A 317 -6.40 -18.18 13.08
N ARG A 318 -7.22 -19.22 13.25
CA ARG A 318 -6.91 -20.58 12.80
C ARG A 318 -6.72 -20.63 11.28
N ARG A 319 -7.62 -20.00 10.53
CA ARG A 319 -7.54 -19.85 9.07
C ARG A 319 -6.25 -19.13 8.63
N ALA A 320 -5.90 -18.01 9.27
CA ALA A 320 -4.66 -17.28 8.97
C ALA A 320 -3.40 -18.14 9.20
N TYR A 321 -3.37 -18.94 10.27
CA TYR A 321 -2.27 -19.87 10.51
C TYR A 321 -2.29 -21.04 9.55
N GLY A 322 -3.46 -21.58 9.20
CA GLY A 322 -3.62 -22.63 8.20
C GLY A 322 -3.01 -22.23 6.84
N ILE A 323 -3.38 -21.05 6.33
CA ILE A 323 -2.81 -20.49 5.09
C ILE A 323 -1.29 -20.31 5.21
N GLY A 324 -0.83 -19.72 6.32
CA GLY A 324 0.60 -19.51 6.53
C GLY A 324 1.42 -20.80 6.61
N GLN A 325 0.88 -21.86 7.20
CA GLN A 325 1.54 -23.17 7.25
C GLN A 325 1.50 -23.89 5.90
N ALA A 326 0.38 -23.79 5.17
CA ALA A 326 0.28 -24.31 3.81
C ALA A 326 1.37 -23.70 2.92
N LEU A 327 1.52 -22.37 2.93
CA LEU A 327 2.52 -21.69 2.10
C LEU A 327 3.97 -21.79 2.60
N GLY A 328 4.23 -22.39 3.77
CA GLY A 328 5.58 -22.54 4.32
C GLY A 328 6.13 -21.32 5.07
N GLY A 329 5.25 -20.42 5.52
CA GLY A 329 5.59 -19.23 6.30
C GLY A 329 6.07 -18.03 5.46
N PRO A 330 6.01 -16.80 6.03
CA PRO A 330 6.43 -15.59 5.34
C PRO A 330 7.94 -15.59 5.04
N GLU A 331 8.78 -16.19 5.90
CA GLU A 331 10.25 -16.17 5.78
C GLU A 331 10.76 -16.93 4.55
N ARG A 332 10.03 -17.96 4.11
CA ARG A 332 10.29 -18.66 2.85
C ARG A 332 10.18 -17.70 1.67
N TRP A 333 9.10 -16.93 1.63
CA TRP A 333 8.79 -16.02 0.54
C TRP A 333 9.63 -14.74 0.59
N GLN A 334 9.96 -14.26 1.79
CA GLN A 334 10.97 -13.21 1.98
C GLN A 334 12.29 -13.58 1.31
N ARG A 335 12.81 -14.79 1.56
CA ARG A 335 14.03 -15.28 0.92
C ARG A 335 13.89 -15.42 -0.60
N ARG A 336 12.75 -15.91 -1.08
CA ARG A 336 12.48 -16.03 -2.52
C ARG A 336 12.47 -14.67 -3.21
N THR A 337 11.81 -13.67 -2.63
CA THR A 337 11.77 -12.30 -3.14
C THR A 337 13.17 -11.68 -3.18
N ALA A 338 13.95 -11.86 -2.10
CA ALA A 338 15.32 -11.35 -2.05
C ALA A 338 16.22 -12.01 -3.10
N ALA A 339 16.11 -13.33 -3.29
CA ALA A 339 16.85 -14.06 -4.31
C ALA A 339 16.52 -13.56 -5.72
N LEU A 340 15.23 -13.51 -6.09
CA LEU A 340 14.80 -12.97 -7.39
C LEU A 340 15.29 -11.54 -7.61
N THR A 341 15.24 -10.71 -6.58
CA THR A 341 15.71 -9.32 -6.65
C THR A 341 17.23 -9.23 -6.83
N ARG A 342 18.02 -10.05 -6.14
CA ARG A 342 19.47 -10.13 -6.33
C ARG A 342 19.84 -10.65 -7.72
N ASP A 343 19.03 -11.54 -8.27
CA ASP A 343 19.17 -12.05 -9.65
C ASP A 343 18.76 -11.03 -10.73
N GLY A 344 18.45 -9.78 -10.34
CA GLY A 344 18.13 -8.69 -11.26
C GLY A 344 16.66 -8.56 -11.62
N VAL A 345 15.77 -9.41 -11.10
CA VAL A 345 14.33 -9.29 -11.35
C VAL A 345 13.82 -8.03 -10.66
N ARG A 346 13.10 -7.19 -11.41
CA ARG A 346 12.40 -6.00 -10.91
C ARG A 346 10.95 -6.07 -11.35
N ARG A 347 10.03 -5.87 -10.41
CA ARG A 347 8.60 -5.83 -10.71
C ARG A 347 8.30 -4.62 -11.60
N ARG A 348 7.63 -4.82 -12.73
CA ARG A 348 7.17 -3.76 -13.63
C ARG A 348 5.76 -3.31 -13.27
N LEU A 349 5.63 -2.10 -12.76
CA LEU A 349 4.33 -1.55 -12.37
C LEU A 349 3.90 -0.51 -13.41
N GLU A 350 2.88 -0.86 -14.18
CA GLU A 350 2.29 0.01 -15.19
C GLU A 350 0.87 0.37 -14.79
N VAL A 351 0.46 1.60 -15.08
CA VAL A 351 -0.93 2.03 -14.97
C VAL A 351 -1.48 2.03 -16.38
N ASP A 352 -2.50 1.20 -16.64
CA ASP A 352 -3.19 1.22 -17.92
C ASP A 352 -3.90 2.57 -18.08
N LEU A 353 -3.56 3.28 -19.15
CA LEU A 353 -4.13 4.59 -19.50
C LEU A 353 -5.27 4.47 -20.53
N GLY A 354 -5.59 3.23 -20.96
CA GLY A 354 -6.61 2.91 -21.96
C GLY A 354 -6.21 3.26 -23.41
N PRO A 355 -6.82 2.61 -24.42
CA PRO A 355 -6.59 2.92 -25.84
C PRO A 355 -7.17 4.28 -26.28
N ASP A 356 -8.18 4.80 -25.57
CA ASP A 356 -8.88 6.05 -25.88
C ASP A 356 -8.34 7.28 -25.10
N GLY A 357 -7.21 7.14 -24.41
CA GLY A 357 -6.68 8.19 -23.55
C GLY A 357 -6.08 9.36 -24.32
N VAL A 358 -6.44 10.59 -23.93
CA VAL A 358 -5.76 11.88 -24.26
C VAL A 358 -4.21 11.75 -24.19
N ALA A 359 -3.71 10.82 -23.37
CA ALA A 359 -2.32 10.41 -23.19
C ALA A 359 -1.56 10.00 -24.47
N THR A 360 -2.20 9.35 -25.45
CA THR A 360 -1.51 8.90 -26.68
C THR A 360 -1.23 10.07 -27.63
N ASP A 361 -2.18 11.01 -27.72
CA ASP A 361 -2.09 12.17 -28.60
C ASP A 361 -1.04 13.19 -28.13
N VAL A 362 -0.85 13.32 -26.81
CA VAL A 362 0.13 14.25 -26.22
C VAL A 362 1.51 13.64 -26.00
N ARG A 363 1.66 12.30 -26.01
CA ARG A 363 2.94 11.64 -25.71
C ARG A 363 4.06 12.11 -26.64
N ALA A 364 3.79 12.21 -27.95
CA ALA A 364 4.80 12.67 -28.91
C ALA A 364 5.24 14.13 -28.65
N GLU A 365 4.29 15.01 -28.33
CA GLU A 365 4.57 16.41 -27.95
C GLU A 365 5.43 16.47 -26.68
N ILE A 366 5.06 15.69 -25.65
CA ILE A 366 5.76 15.63 -24.37
C ILE A 366 7.17 15.06 -24.56
N ALA A 367 7.32 13.97 -25.33
CA ALA A 367 8.61 13.35 -25.63
C ALA A 367 9.53 14.34 -26.35
N GLU A 368 9.01 15.09 -27.34
CA GLU A 368 9.78 16.12 -28.02
C GLU A 368 10.19 17.25 -27.07
N ALA A 369 9.28 17.71 -26.21
CA ALA A 369 9.58 18.71 -25.19
C ALA A 369 10.63 18.23 -24.18
N ALA A 370 10.51 17.00 -23.69
CA ALA A 370 11.46 16.37 -22.78
C ALA A 370 12.84 16.24 -23.43
N ALA A 371 12.92 15.83 -24.69
CA ALA A 371 14.16 15.74 -25.45
C ALA A 371 14.82 17.11 -25.65
N ARG A 372 14.03 18.15 -25.96
CA ARG A 372 14.53 19.54 -26.04
C ARG A 372 15.11 20.00 -24.71
N ILE A 373 14.42 19.74 -23.59
CA ILE A 373 14.89 20.08 -22.25
C ILE A 373 16.17 19.30 -21.91
N ALA A 374 16.23 18.00 -22.21
CA ALA A 374 17.40 17.18 -21.98
C ALA A 374 18.65 17.70 -22.71
N ALA A 375 18.48 18.30 -23.88
CA ALA A 375 19.57 18.89 -24.66
C ALA A 375 20.10 20.22 -24.10
N LEU A 376 19.38 20.88 -23.18
CA LEU A 376 19.81 22.14 -22.58
C LEU A 376 20.90 21.93 -21.50
N PRO A 377 21.75 22.95 -21.25
CA PRO A 377 22.60 23.03 -20.07
C PRO A 377 21.80 22.84 -18.78
N ALA A 378 22.38 22.16 -17.78
CA ALA A 378 21.66 21.75 -16.57
C ALA A 378 21.01 22.93 -15.81
N ASP A 379 21.64 24.09 -15.83
CA ASP A 379 21.18 25.35 -15.21
C ASP A 379 20.03 26.04 -15.98
N GLU A 380 19.81 25.70 -17.24
CA GLU A 380 18.69 26.21 -18.05
C GLU A 380 17.45 25.31 -18.01
N ARG A 381 17.61 24.03 -17.63
CA ARG A 381 16.52 23.03 -17.67
C ARG A 381 15.33 23.39 -16.79
N GLN A 382 15.56 23.95 -15.60
CA GLN A 382 14.47 24.32 -14.69
C GLN A 382 13.56 25.40 -15.31
N ARG A 383 14.15 26.44 -15.90
CA ARG A 383 13.40 27.48 -16.60
C ARG A 383 12.60 26.89 -17.76
N ALA A 384 13.22 26.03 -18.56
CA ALA A 384 12.55 25.37 -19.67
C ALA A 384 11.38 24.47 -19.22
N LEU A 385 11.54 23.71 -18.13
CA LEU A 385 10.47 22.91 -17.51
C LEU A 385 9.30 23.77 -17.03
N ALA A 386 9.60 24.94 -16.45
CA ALA A 386 8.60 25.89 -15.99
C ALA A 386 7.82 26.49 -17.18
N GLU A 387 8.53 27.00 -18.19
CA GLU A 387 7.94 27.62 -19.39
C GLU A 387 7.13 26.63 -20.24
N SER A 388 7.51 25.35 -20.26
CA SER A 388 6.77 24.30 -20.96
C SER A 388 5.56 23.76 -20.17
N GLY A 389 5.37 24.21 -18.91
CA GLY A 389 4.37 23.69 -17.99
C GLY A 389 4.63 22.26 -17.52
N LEU A 390 5.81 21.68 -17.77
CA LEU A 390 6.14 20.31 -17.40
C LEU A 390 6.68 20.19 -15.97
N LEU A 391 7.08 21.30 -15.33
CA LEU A 391 7.52 21.30 -13.94
C LEU A 391 6.37 20.96 -12.98
N ALA A 392 5.26 21.69 -13.10
CA ALA A 392 4.04 21.52 -12.30
C ALA A 392 2.83 21.24 -13.20
N PRO A 393 2.77 20.08 -13.88
CA PRO A 393 1.83 19.84 -14.97
C PRO A 393 0.35 19.95 -14.59
N HIS A 394 -0.01 19.56 -13.37
CA HIS A 394 -1.38 19.67 -12.86
C HIS A 394 -1.82 21.10 -12.51
N TRP A 395 -0.90 22.06 -12.42
CA TRP A 395 -1.27 23.44 -12.14
C TRP A 395 -1.98 24.05 -13.36
N PRO A 396 -2.89 25.01 -13.15
CA PRO A 396 -3.60 25.65 -14.25
C PRO A 396 -2.63 26.39 -15.19
N ALA A 397 -2.95 26.41 -16.48
CA ALA A 397 -2.28 27.28 -17.43
C ALA A 397 -2.38 28.76 -16.99
N PRO A 398 -1.35 29.59 -17.23
CA PRO A 398 -0.11 29.29 -17.95
C PRO A 398 1.02 28.68 -17.09
N TYR A 399 0.79 28.43 -15.80
CA TYR A 399 1.84 28.00 -14.85
C TYR A 399 2.05 26.47 -14.81
N GLY A 400 1.14 25.75 -15.42
CA GLY A 400 1.22 24.33 -15.73
C GLY A 400 0.41 24.06 -17.00
N ARG A 401 -0.13 22.85 -17.13
CA ARG A 401 -0.93 22.42 -18.28
C ARG A 401 -2.41 22.18 -17.94
N GLY A 402 -2.76 22.23 -16.66
CA GLY A 402 -4.02 21.68 -16.16
C GLY A 402 -4.10 20.18 -16.39
N ALA A 403 -2.96 19.48 -16.42
CA ALA A 403 -2.85 18.09 -16.81
C ALA A 403 -3.63 17.20 -15.83
N GLY A 404 -4.54 16.40 -16.39
CA GLY A 404 -5.19 15.32 -15.65
C GLY A 404 -4.18 14.25 -15.22
N PRO A 405 -4.53 13.35 -14.29
CA PRO A 405 -3.61 12.32 -13.78
C PRO A 405 -2.98 11.43 -14.86
N ALA A 406 -3.73 11.08 -15.91
CA ALA A 406 -3.20 10.29 -17.03
C ALA A 406 -2.11 11.04 -17.81
N GLU A 407 -2.32 12.32 -18.13
CA GLU A 407 -1.31 13.14 -18.79
C GLU A 407 -0.07 13.33 -17.90
N GLN A 408 -0.24 13.53 -16.59
CA GLN A 408 0.88 13.61 -15.65
C GLN A 408 1.74 12.34 -15.66
N LEU A 409 1.12 11.15 -15.70
CA LEU A 409 1.88 9.89 -15.80
C LEU A 409 2.68 9.79 -17.11
N VAL A 410 2.12 10.27 -18.23
CA VAL A 410 2.87 10.35 -19.50
C VAL A 410 4.04 11.32 -19.38
N ILE A 411 3.83 12.50 -18.81
CA ILE A 411 4.89 13.48 -18.57
C ILE A 411 6.02 12.86 -17.74
N ASP A 412 5.67 12.12 -16.69
CA ASP A 412 6.64 11.49 -15.79
C ASP A 412 7.44 10.40 -16.50
N GLN A 413 6.78 9.58 -17.32
CA GLN A 413 7.41 8.55 -18.15
C GLN A 413 8.38 9.14 -19.16
N GLU A 414 7.97 10.16 -19.91
CA GLU A 414 8.80 10.76 -20.96
C GLU A 414 9.97 11.58 -20.39
N LEU A 415 9.76 12.31 -19.28
CA LEU A 415 10.85 12.98 -18.56
C LEU A 415 11.87 11.96 -18.03
N ALA A 416 11.40 10.85 -17.44
CA ALA A 416 12.28 9.78 -16.98
C ALA A 416 13.06 9.13 -18.14
N ALA A 417 12.39 8.85 -19.27
CA ALA A 417 13.02 8.29 -20.47
C ALA A 417 14.09 9.22 -21.06
N ALA A 418 13.87 10.54 -21.00
CA ALA A 418 14.84 11.55 -21.42
C ALA A 418 15.95 11.84 -20.38
N GLY A 419 15.91 11.22 -19.20
CA GLY A 419 16.86 11.48 -18.11
C GLY A 419 16.71 12.88 -17.50
N VAL A 420 15.51 13.47 -17.56
CA VAL A 420 15.20 14.79 -17.02
C VAL A 420 14.53 14.65 -15.67
N GLY A 421 15.23 15.07 -14.61
CA GLY A 421 14.65 15.21 -13.28
C GLY A 421 13.96 16.57 -13.10
N ARG A 422 12.81 16.58 -12.42
CA ARG A 422 12.17 17.83 -11.97
C ARG A 422 12.87 18.33 -10.70
N PRO A 423 13.17 19.64 -10.61
CA PRO A 423 13.73 20.21 -9.40
C PRO A 423 12.70 20.19 -8.26
N ASP A 424 13.17 20.02 -7.04
CA ASP A 424 12.33 20.14 -5.86
C ASP A 424 12.20 21.61 -5.45
N LEU A 425 10.99 22.15 -5.50
CA LEU A 425 10.68 23.52 -5.06
C LEU A 425 10.60 23.66 -3.54
N VAL A 426 10.71 22.55 -2.79
CA VAL A 426 10.62 22.50 -1.33
C VAL A 426 9.33 23.19 -0.87
N VAL A 427 9.42 24.29 -0.10
CA VAL A 427 8.25 25.03 0.38
C VAL A 427 7.42 25.63 -0.75
N GLY A 428 8.04 25.89 -1.90
CA GLY A 428 7.35 26.34 -3.11
C GLY A 428 6.24 25.38 -3.55
N TRP A 429 6.39 24.07 -3.34
CA TRP A 429 5.37 23.07 -3.71
C TRP A 429 4.04 23.22 -2.98
N TRP A 430 4.00 23.91 -1.84
CA TRP A 430 2.76 24.17 -1.10
C TRP A 430 2.43 25.65 -0.93
N ALA A 431 3.42 26.54 -0.99
CA ALA A 431 3.19 27.98 -1.01
C ALA A 431 2.52 28.42 -2.33
N ALA A 432 3.09 28.03 -3.48
CA ALA A 432 2.62 28.48 -4.78
C ALA A 432 1.19 28.01 -5.12
N PRO A 433 0.77 26.75 -4.89
CA PRO A 433 -0.63 26.35 -5.08
C PRO A 433 -1.61 27.14 -4.21
N THR A 434 -1.21 27.48 -2.98
CA THR A 434 -2.07 28.28 -2.08
C THR A 434 -2.25 29.70 -2.63
N ILE A 435 -1.20 30.30 -3.20
CA ILE A 435 -1.26 31.62 -3.85
C ILE A 435 -2.06 31.54 -5.16
N LEU A 436 -1.89 30.47 -5.96
CA LEU A 436 -2.66 30.27 -7.18
C LEU A 436 -4.17 30.17 -6.91
N GLU A 437 -4.56 29.52 -5.82
CA GLU A 437 -5.98 29.30 -5.51
C GLU A 437 -6.61 30.49 -4.76
N HIS A 438 -5.88 31.16 -3.87
CA HIS A 438 -6.44 32.17 -2.96
C HIS A 438 -5.84 33.58 -3.10
N GLY A 439 -4.80 33.73 -3.93
CA GLY A 439 -4.11 35.00 -4.12
C GLY A 439 -4.78 35.91 -5.14
N THR A 440 -4.39 37.19 -5.12
CA THR A 440 -4.83 38.15 -6.14
C THR A 440 -4.04 37.96 -7.44
N PRO A 441 -4.53 38.46 -8.59
CA PRO A 441 -3.78 38.41 -9.86
C PRO A 441 -2.36 38.98 -9.74
N GLU A 442 -2.17 40.06 -9.00
CA GLU A 442 -0.87 40.71 -8.78
C GLU A 442 0.06 39.84 -7.94
N GLN A 443 -0.46 39.14 -6.93
CA GLN A 443 0.30 38.16 -6.15
C GLN A 443 0.73 36.99 -7.06
N ILE A 444 -0.18 36.48 -7.88
CA ILE A 444 0.09 35.37 -8.79
C ILE A 444 1.20 35.75 -9.80
N GLU A 445 1.06 36.90 -10.47
CA GLU A 445 2.04 37.39 -11.44
C GLU A 445 3.43 37.60 -10.83
N ARG A 446 3.48 38.13 -9.60
CA ARG A 446 4.73 38.38 -8.88
C ARG A 446 5.43 37.11 -8.41
N PHE A 447 4.67 36.15 -7.86
CA PHE A 447 5.27 35.06 -7.07
C PHE A 447 5.40 33.75 -7.84
N ILE A 448 4.45 33.41 -8.72
CA ILE A 448 4.40 32.06 -9.29
C ILE A 448 5.51 31.81 -10.33
N PRO A 449 5.72 32.66 -11.35
CA PRO A 449 6.80 32.44 -12.32
C PRO A 449 8.17 32.31 -11.67
N ALA A 450 8.50 33.24 -10.78
CA ALA A 450 9.81 33.28 -10.11
C ALA A 450 10.00 32.11 -9.14
N THR A 451 8.91 31.54 -8.59
CA THR A 451 9.01 30.29 -7.82
C THR A 451 9.32 29.10 -8.72
N LEU A 452 8.64 28.97 -9.87
CA LEU A 452 8.86 27.86 -10.80
C LEU A 452 10.27 27.86 -11.41
N THR A 453 10.82 29.04 -11.71
CA THR A 453 12.18 29.19 -12.27
C THR A 453 13.30 29.09 -11.23
N GLY A 454 12.97 29.01 -9.93
CA GLY A 454 13.95 28.92 -8.84
C GLY A 454 14.56 30.26 -8.43
N GLU A 455 13.97 31.38 -8.85
CA GLU A 455 14.38 32.74 -8.46
C GLU A 455 13.85 33.13 -7.08
N ILE A 456 12.73 32.53 -6.63
CA ILE A 456 12.19 32.68 -5.28
C ILE A 456 12.30 31.38 -4.50
N PHE A 457 12.99 31.46 -3.36
CA PHE A 457 12.98 30.42 -2.33
C PHE A 457 12.04 30.80 -1.20
N TRP A 458 11.34 29.79 -0.69
CA TRP A 458 10.31 29.96 0.34
C TRP A 458 10.69 29.27 1.66
N CYS A 459 10.26 29.84 2.78
CA CYS A 459 10.20 29.17 4.07
C CYS A 459 8.78 29.16 4.66
N GLN A 460 8.51 28.23 5.59
CA GLN A 460 7.21 28.12 6.26
C GLN A 460 7.29 28.64 7.70
N LEU A 461 6.55 29.71 7.98
CA LEU A 461 6.48 30.40 9.26
C LEU A 461 5.18 30.03 10.01
N PHE A 462 4.96 28.73 10.20
CA PHE A 462 3.74 28.21 10.82
C PHE A 462 3.96 27.88 12.30
N SER A 463 4.80 26.88 12.57
CA SER A 463 5.02 26.35 13.92
C SER A 463 5.66 27.34 14.87
N GLU A 464 5.27 27.25 16.14
CA GLU A 464 5.77 28.06 17.24
C GLU A 464 6.20 27.15 18.40
N PRO A 465 7.04 27.62 19.35
CA PRO A 465 7.46 26.81 20.49
C PRO A 465 6.28 26.20 21.28
N GLY A 466 5.15 26.91 21.33
CA GLY A 466 3.91 26.46 21.98
C GLY A 466 2.83 25.90 21.04
N ALA A 467 3.06 25.87 19.72
CA ALA A 467 2.06 25.49 18.72
C ALA A 467 2.70 24.72 17.54
N GLY A 468 2.81 23.40 17.70
CA GLY A 468 3.20 22.45 16.65
C GLY A 468 1.99 21.67 16.14
N SER A 469 1.70 20.51 16.74
CA SER A 469 0.55 19.66 16.36
C SER A 469 -0.81 20.35 16.55
N ASP A 470 -0.99 21.18 17.58
CA ASP A 470 -2.13 22.10 17.70
C ASP A 470 -1.77 23.46 17.09
N LEU A 471 -1.49 23.47 15.79
CA LEU A 471 -1.07 24.67 15.05
C LEU A 471 -2.04 25.84 15.23
N ALA A 472 -3.33 25.54 15.40
CA ALA A 472 -4.38 26.52 15.66
C ALA A 472 -4.16 27.36 16.94
N ALA A 473 -3.34 26.89 17.88
CA ALA A 473 -3.00 27.57 19.13
C ALA A 473 -1.89 28.62 18.96
N LEU A 474 -1.44 28.90 17.73
CA LEU A 474 -0.44 29.93 17.44
C LEU A 474 -0.76 31.29 18.06
N ARG A 475 0.29 32.01 18.47
CA ARG A 475 0.27 33.26 19.24
C ARG A 475 1.01 34.41 18.57
N THR A 476 1.79 34.17 17.51
CA THR A 476 2.33 35.28 16.69
C THR A 476 1.19 36.19 16.31
N LYS A 477 1.27 37.47 16.65
CA LYS A 477 0.20 38.45 16.46
C LYS A 477 0.48 39.30 15.22
N ALA A 478 -0.58 39.70 14.54
CA ALA A 478 -0.55 40.70 13.47
C ALA A 478 -1.53 41.81 13.83
N ILE A 479 -1.02 43.03 14.03
CA ILE A 479 -1.82 44.21 14.37
C ILE A 479 -1.96 45.08 13.12
N LYS A 480 -3.20 45.47 12.80
CA LYS A 480 -3.47 46.37 11.67
C LYS A 480 -2.85 47.75 11.92
N VAL A 481 -2.15 48.28 10.91
CA VAL A 481 -1.62 49.65 10.87
C VAL A 481 -1.98 50.31 9.53
N ASP A 482 -1.55 51.56 9.33
CA ASP A 482 -1.75 52.22 8.04
C ASP A 482 -0.97 51.49 6.93
N GLY A 483 -1.64 51.19 5.82
CA GLY A 483 -1.09 50.48 4.67
C GLY A 483 -0.74 48.99 4.87
N GLY A 484 -0.94 48.42 6.06
CA GLY A 484 -0.54 47.03 6.31
C GLY A 484 -0.72 46.53 7.74
N TRP A 485 0.22 45.68 8.16
CA TRP A 485 0.20 44.97 9.43
C TRP A 485 1.59 44.97 10.08
N ARG A 486 1.61 44.92 11.40
CA ARG A 486 2.83 44.71 12.20
C ARG A 486 2.77 43.35 12.86
N LEU A 487 3.71 42.49 12.51
CA LEU A 487 3.81 41.13 13.02
C LEU A 487 4.80 41.07 14.19
N THR A 488 4.40 40.43 15.28
CA THR A 488 5.28 40.17 16.42
C THR A 488 5.11 38.75 16.92
N GLY A 489 6.20 38.01 17.08
CA GLY A 489 6.15 36.65 17.60
C GLY A 489 7.43 35.88 17.36
N GLN A 490 7.34 34.56 17.54
CA GLN A 490 8.45 33.64 17.35
C GLN A 490 7.92 32.42 16.60
N LYS A 491 8.60 32.10 15.50
CA LYS A 491 8.45 30.85 14.76
C LYS A 491 9.65 29.96 15.02
N VAL A 492 9.45 28.66 14.87
CA VAL A 492 10.49 27.65 15.09
C VAL A 492 10.29 26.48 14.14
N TRP A 493 11.36 25.73 13.89
CA TRP A 493 11.42 24.64 12.91
C TRP A 493 11.26 25.14 11.47
N THR A 494 11.59 26.41 11.20
CA THR A 494 11.49 26.98 9.86
C THR A 494 12.67 26.53 9.01
N SER A 495 12.41 25.58 8.11
CA SER A 495 13.39 25.08 7.15
C SER A 495 13.92 26.19 6.25
N ARG A 496 15.25 26.27 6.13
CA ARG A 496 16.00 27.16 5.22
C ARG A 496 15.61 28.65 5.31
N ALA A 497 15.19 29.13 6.47
CA ALA A 497 14.76 30.53 6.66
C ALA A 497 15.83 31.55 6.21
N HIS A 498 17.11 31.27 6.54
CA HIS A 498 18.24 32.15 6.21
C HIS A 498 18.58 32.21 4.71
N ASP A 499 18.13 31.20 3.94
CA ASP A 499 18.32 31.11 2.48
C ASP A 499 17.04 31.46 1.69
N SER A 500 15.95 31.83 2.38
CA SER A 500 14.66 32.08 1.75
C SER A 500 14.45 33.56 1.46
N HIS A 501 13.83 33.87 0.33
CA HIS A 501 13.42 35.23 -0.02
C HIS A 501 12.08 35.58 0.64
N TRP A 502 11.15 34.62 0.72
CA TRP A 502 9.79 34.84 1.22
C TRP A 502 9.35 33.77 2.22
N GLY A 503 8.54 34.17 3.19
CA GLY A 503 7.93 33.29 4.19
C GLY A 503 6.42 33.26 4.06
N VAL A 504 5.81 32.07 4.00
CA VAL A 504 4.37 31.93 4.22
C VAL A 504 4.09 31.86 5.72
N CYS A 505 3.43 32.87 6.27
CA CYS A 505 3.29 33.08 7.71
C CYS A 505 1.83 33.04 8.16
N LEU A 506 1.57 32.33 9.26
CA LEU A 506 0.29 32.40 9.96
C LEU A 506 0.43 33.25 11.22
N ALA A 507 -0.42 34.25 11.34
CA ALA A 507 -0.48 35.11 12.52
C ALA A 507 -1.92 35.36 12.98
N ARG A 508 -2.08 35.52 14.29
CA ARG A 508 -3.31 35.88 14.99
C ARG A 508 -3.65 37.34 14.71
N THR A 509 -4.74 37.56 14.00
CA THR A 509 -5.32 38.89 13.73
C THR A 509 -6.52 39.20 14.63
N ASP A 510 -7.17 38.17 15.18
CA ASP A 510 -8.25 38.30 16.16
C ASP A 510 -8.04 37.28 17.29
N ALA A 511 -7.73 37.78 18.49
CA ALA A 511 -7.48 36.99 19.69
C ALA A 511 -8.76 36.52 20.39
N GLU A 512 -9.89 37.18 20.15
CA GLU A 512 -11.18 36.88 20.78
C GLU A 512 -12.01 35.90 19.93
N ALA A 513 -11.70 35.78 18.64
CA ALA A 513 -12.30 34.78 17.78
C ALA A 513 -11.92 33.35 18.19
N PRO A 514 -12.79 32.34 17.89
CA PRO A 514 -12.43 30.94 18.03
C PRO A 514 -11.10 30.62 17.34
N LYS A 515 -10.30 29.70 17.87
CA LYS A 515 -8.90 29.48 17.46
C LYS A 515 -8.67 29.36 15.95
N HIS A 516 -9.58 28.77 15.19
CA HIS A 516 -9.47 28.62 13.71
C HIS A 516 -9.94 29.84 12.91
N LYS A 517 -10.65 30.79 13.54
CA LYS A 517 -11.32 31.93 12.89
C LYS A 517 -10.65 33.27 13.17
N GLY A 518 -9.48 33.28 13.79
CA GLY A 518 -8.73 34.51 14.11
C GLY A 518 -7.33 34.54 13.51
N ILE A 519 -7.06 33.69 12.51
CA ILE A 519 -5.73 33.51 11.90
C ILE A 519 -5.77 34.08 10.49
N THR A 520 -4.74 34.81 10.08
CA THR A 520 -4.55 35.33 8.72
C THR A 520 -3.26 34.77 8.10
N TYR A 521 -3.25 34.64 6.77
CA TYR A 521 -2.14 34.15 5.98
C TYR A 521 -1.39 35.33 5.34
N PHE A 522 -0.09 35.44 5.59
CA PHE A 522 0.76 36.53 5.15
C PHE A 522 1.93 36.01 4.30
N LEU A 523 2.33 36.78 3.30
CA LEU A 523 3.62 36.64 2.62
C LEU A 523 4.59 37.63 3.25
N VAL A 524 5.65 37.12 3.88
CA VAL A 524 6.62 37.93 4.63
C VAL A 524 7.92 37.98 3.83
N ASP A 525 8.40 39.18 3.53
CA ASP A 525 9.75 39.38 2.97
C ASP A 525 10.77 39.02 4.06
N MET A 526 11.59 38.01 3.83
CA MET A 526 12.54 37.51 4.82
C MET A 526 13.73 38.46 5.06
N ALA A 527 13.90 39.47 4.21
CA ALA A 527 14.85 40.56 4.40
C ALA A 527 14.26 41.78 5.12
N ALA A 528 12.98 41.74 5.52
CA ALA A 528 12.33 42.85 6.20
C ALA A 528 13.01 43.20 7.54
N GLU A 529 13.06 44.49 7.85
CA GLU A 529 13.53 44.98 9.14
C GLU A 529 12.68 44.39 10.28
N GLY A 530 13.34 43.97 11.37
CA GLY A 530 12.70 43.32 12.52
C GLY A 530 12.68 41.79 12.47
N ILE A 531 13.19 41.17 11.40
CA ILE A 531 13.39 39.71 11.33
C ILE A 531 14.78 39.34 11.88
N ASP A 532 14.81 38.48 12.90
CA ASP A 532 16.04 37.85 13.43
C ASP A 532 15.95 36.33 13.24
N ILE A 533 16.84 35.78 12.42
CA ILE A 533 16.91 34.36 12.07
C ILE A 533 18.06 33.71 12.84
N ARG A 534 17.74 32.70 13.66
CA ARG A 534 18.73 31.96 14.44
C ARG A 534 18.75 30.50 14.00
N PRO A 535 19.84 30.03 13.36
CA PRO A 535 19.96 28.64 12.94
C PRO A 535 19.95 27.69 14.14
N LEU A 536 19.21 26.60 14.02
CA LEU A 536 19.14 25.52 14.99
C LEU A 536 19.98 24.35 14.50
N ARG A 537 21.05 24.05 15.24
CA ARG A 537 21.91 22.91 14.91
C ARG A 537 21.19 21.60 15.22
N GLU A 538 20.97 20.80 14.20
CA GLU A 538 20.23 19.54 14.27
C GLU A 538 21.17 18.33 14.49
N ILE A 539 20.60 17.13 14.57
CA ILE A 539 21.32 15.89 14.91
C ILE A 539 22.42 15.52 13.89
N THR A 540 22.27 15.93 12.63
CA THR A 540 23.30 15.76 11.57
C THR A 540 24.51 16.67 11.80
N GLY A 541 24.37 17.70 12.64
CA GLY A 541 25.34 18.75 12.86
C GLY A 541 25.15 19.97 11.95
N GLU A 542 24.26 19.90 10.97
CA GLU A 542 23.84 21.00 10.10
C GLU A 542 22.84 21.93 10.79
N ALA A 543 22.43 23.01 10.13
CA ALA A 543 21.44 23.96 10.65
C ALA A 543 20.36 24.26 9.61
N LEU A 544 19.68 23.21 9.13
CA LEU A 544 18.60 23.33 8.15
C LEU A 544 17.37 24.05 8.73
N PHE A 545 17.12 23.95 10.04
CA PHE A 545 16.01 24.61 10.72
C PHE A 545 16.45 25.90 11.41
N ASN A 546 15.51 26.81 11.61
CA ASN A 546 15.76 28.10 12.23
C ASN A 546 14.65 28.47 13.21
N GLU A 547 15.01 29.20 14.26
CA GLU A 547 14.07 30.10 14.93
C GLU A 547 14.00 31.40 14.14
N VAL A 548 12.81 31.95 14.01
CA VAL A 548 12.59 33.24 13.36
C VAL A 548 11.81 34.11 14.32
N PHE A 549 12.45 35.16 14.81
CA PHE A 549 11.83 36.19 15.63
C PHE A 549 11.31 37.29 14.73
N LEU A 550 10.06 37.67 14.94
CA LEU A 550 9.40 38.78 14.28
C LEU A 550 9.24 39.87 15.33
N ASP A 551 9.98 40.97 15.21
CA ASP A 551 9.86 42.14 16.08
C ASP A 551 9.34 43.33 15.28
N ASP A 552 8.04 43.61 15.45
CA ASP A 552 7.31 44.68 14.77
C ASP A 552 7.50 44.73 13.23
N VAL A 553 7.58 43.56 12.60
CA VAL A 553 7.83 43.40 11.15
C VAL A 553 6.65 43.95 10.36
N PHE A 554 6.89 44.91 9.47
CA PHE A 554 5.86 45.46 8.60
C PHE A 554 5.56 44.53 7.42
N VAL A 555 4.27 44.25 7.22
CA VAL A 555 3.76 43.49 6.06
C VAL A 555 2.65 44.30 5.41
N PRO A 556 2.78 44.74 4.14
CA PRO A 556 1.77 45.57 3.50
C PRO A 556 0.51 44.78 3.19
N ASP A 557 -0.62 45.48 3.00
CA ASP A 557 -1.93 44.84 2.78
C ASP A 557 -1.97 43.92 1.56
N GLU A 558 -1.21 44.26 0.52
CA GLU A 558 -1.05 43.46 -0.69
C GLU A 558 -0.38 42.09 -0.46
N GLN A 559 0.19 41.85 0.73
CA GLN A 559 0.80 40.57 1.10
C GLN A 559 -0.07 39.73 2.04
N VAL A 560 -1.33 40.13 2.24
CA VAL A 560 -2.35 39.26 2.83
C VAL A 560 -2.93 38.38 1.72
N VAL A 561 -2.87 37.05 1.91
CA VAL A 561 -3.46 36.10 0.94
C VAL A 561 -4.87 35.73 1.40
N GLY A 562 -5.84 35.82 0.49
CA GLY A 562 -7.25 35.58 0.79
C GLY A 562 -7.84 36.61 1.76
N GLY A 563 -8.79 36.19 2.60
CA GLY A 563 -9.45 37.06 3.57
C GLY A 563 -8.73 37.14 4.91
N VAL A 564 -8.76 38.30 5.55
CA VAL A 564 -8.40 38.45 6.97
C VAL A 564 -9.26 37.50 7.80
N ASN A 565 -8.64 36.82 8.78
CA ASN A 565 -9.24 35.80 9.64
C ASN A 565 -9.59 34.45 8.95
N ASP A 566 -9.30 34.28 7.65
CA ASP A 566 -9.54 33.04 6.90
C ASP A 566 -8.27 32.19 6.69
N GLY A 567 -7.17 32.55 7.34
CA GLY A 567 -5.86 31.90 7.17
C GLY A 567 -5.84 30.41 7.54
N TRP A 568 -6.74 29.93 8.39
CA TRP A 568 -6.82 28.49 8.70
C TRP A 568 -7.30 27.65 7.51
N ARG A 569 -8.19 28.20 6.66
CA ARG A 569 -8.62 27.50 5.44
C ARG A 569 -7.46 27.36 4.48
N LEU A 570 -6.70 28.44 4.26
CA LEU A 570 -5.50 28.46 3.43
C LEU A 570 -4.40 27.55 3.98
N ALA A 571 -4.19 27.54 5.31
CA ALA A 571 -3.25 26.62 5.95
C ALA A 571 -3.59 25.14 5.65
N ARG A 572 -4.88 24.78 5.60
CA ARG A 572 -5.29 23.42 5.20
C ARG A 572 -4.98 23.14 3.72
N THR A 573 -5.14 24.12 2.83
CA THR A 573 -4.72 24.01 1.43
C THR A 573 -3.20 23.78 1.36
N THR A 574 -2.40 24.58 2.05
CA THR A 574 -0.94 24.43 2.11
C THR A 574 -0.55 23.02 2.60
N LEU A 575 -1.09 22.61 3.76
CA LEU A 575 -0.78 21.31 4.37
C LEU A 575 -1.34 20.10 3.59
N ALA A 576 -2.36 20.29 2.74
CA ALA A 576 -2.84 19.26 1.83
C ALA A 576 -1.85 19.05 0.69
N ASN A 577 -1.37 20.13 0.06
CA ASN A 577 -0.41 20.07 -1.04
C ASN A 577 0.96 19.51 -0.60
N GLU A 578 1.40 19.76 0.64
CA GLU A 578 2.61 19.15 1.23
C GLU A 578 2.58 17.60 1.19
N ARG A 579 1.37 17.00 1.18
CA ARG A 579 1.17 15.54 1.23
C ARG A 579 1.12 14.90 -0.16
N VAL A 580 1.08 15.69 -1.22
CA VAL A 580 0.88 15.24 -2.62
C VAL A 580 2.22 15.08 -3.35
N ALA A 581 3.35 14.93 -2.65
CA ALA A 581 4.61 14.58 -3.29
C ALA A 581 4.47 13.19 -3.96
N ILE A 582 4.23 13.20 -5.27
CA ILE A 582 4.04 12.00 -6.10
C ILE A 582 5.37 11.24 -6.18
N ALA A 583 5.32 9.95 -5.90
CA ALA A 583 6.47 9.06 -6.01
C ALA A 583 6.83 8.82 -7.48
N GLY A 584 8.12 8.95 -7.81
CA GLY A 584 8.72 8.48 -9.05
C GLY A 584 9.95 7.62 -8.76
N GLY A 585 10.24 6.63 -9.61
CA GLY A 585 11.40 5.74 -9.48
C GLY A 585 11.12 4.28 -9.85
N THR A 586 12.10 3.41 -9.63
CA THR A 586 11.93 1.95 -9.80
C THR A 586 10.96 1.37 -8.76
N ALA A 587 10.50 0.13 -8.94
CA ALA A 587 9.65 -0.58 -7.96
C ALA A 587 10.33 -0.82 -6.59
N LEU A 588 11.61 -0.45 -6.44
CA LEU A 588 12.35 -0.47 -5.17
C LEU A 588 12.73 0.94 -4.68
N GLY A 589 12.71 1.94 -5.58
CA GLY A 589 13.24 3.28 -5.35
C GLY A 589 14.78 3.34 -5.38
N ASN A 590 15.31 4.51 -5.73
CA ASN A 590 16.76 4.71 -5.92
C ASN A 590 17.61 4.31 -4.70
N PRO A 591 17.24 4.64 -3.44
CA PRO A 591 18.08 4.28 -2.29
C PRO A 591 18.21 2.77 -2.05
N MET A 592 17.20 1.99 -2.44
CA MET A 592 17.25 0.53 -2.34
C MET A 592 18.14 -0.07 -3.43
N GLU A 593 18.08 0.46 -4.65
CA GLU A 593 18.99 0.06 -5.73
C GLU A 593 20.45 0.42 -5.38
N GLU A 594 20.69 1.56 -4.73
CA GLU A 594 22.02 1.91 -4.20
C GLU A 594 22.51 0.89 -3.16
N LEU A 595 21.64 0.46 -2.24
CA LEU A 595 21.97 -0.57 -1.26
C LEU A 595 22.27 -1.92 -1.93
N LEU A 596 21.46 -2.35 -2.89
CA LEU A 596 21.69 -3.61 -3.61
C LEU A 596 23.05 -3.61 -4.30
N ARG A 597 23.38 -2.54 -5.04
CA ARG A 597 24.71 -2.37 -5.67
C ARG A 597 25.85 -2.40 -4.66
N ALA A 598 25.66 -1.79 -3.48
CA ALA A 598 26.67 -1.81 -2.41
C ALA A 598 26.87 -3.21 -1.80
N LEU A 599 25.94 -4.13 -2.02
CA LEU A 599 25.98 -5.51 -1.53
C LEU A 599 26.27 -6.55 -2.64
N ASP A 600 26.40 -6.16 -3.91
CA ASP A 600 26.55 -7.10 -5.04
C ASP A 600 27.76 -8.05 -4.86
N ASP A 601 28.89 -7.52 -4.37
CA ASP A 601 30.12 -8.30 -4.16
C ASP A 601 30.18 -9.02 -2.79
N ARG A 602 29.07 -9.00 -2.03
CA ARG A 602 29.02 -9.52 -0.66
C ARG A 602 27.93 -10.57 -0.53
N GLU A 603 28.29 -11.74 -0.01
CA GLU A 603 27.29 -12.71 0.43
C GLU A 603 26.83 -12.33 1.85
N PRO A 604 25.58 -11.87 2.04
CA PRO A 604 25.10 -11.51 3.36
C PRO A 604 24.97 -12.75 4.25
N ASP A 605 25.26 -12.62 5.54
CA ASP A 605 24.90 -13.66 6.50
C ASP A 605 23.38 -13.81 6.62
N THR A 606 22.91 -14.86 7.31
CA THR A 606 21.48 -15.14 7.42
C THR A 606 20.68 -13.96 7.99
N ALA A 607 21.18 -13.27 9.01
CA ALA A 607 20.48 -12.17 9.65
C ALA A 607 20.43 -10.93 8.73
N THR A 608 21.53 -10.63 8.04
CA THR A 608 21.59 -9.57 7.02
C THR A 608 20.66 -9.87 5.85
N ALA A 609 20.65 -11.10 5.36
CA ALA A 609 19.79 -11.53 4.25
C ALA A 609 18.30 -11.39 4.59
N GLU A 610 17.91 -11.75 5.81
CA GLU A 610 16.53 -11.60 6.29
C GLU A 610 16.12 -10.13 6.45
N ARG A 611 17.01 -9.26 6.97
CA ARG A 611 16.75 -7.80 7.04
C ARG A 611 16.61 -7.21 5.64
N LEU A 612 17.49 -7.57 4.72
CA LEU A 612 17.45 -7.14 3.32
C LEU A 612 16.14 -7.56 2.65
N ALA A 613 15.70 -8.81 2.85
CA ALA A 613 14.45 -9.31 2.31
C ALA A 613 13.23 -8.50 2.78
N ARG A 614 13.16 -8.15 4.06
CA ARG A 614 12.08 -7.33 4.62
C ARG A 614 12.07 -5.91 4.01
N LEU A 615 13.23 -5.31 3.82
CA LEU A 615 13.34 -3.98 3.19
C LEU A 615 12.92 -4.01 1.71
N ILE A 616 13.32 -5.04 0.96
CA ILE A 616 12.88 -5.23 -0.44
C ILE A 616 11.35 -5.34 -0.50
N ILE A 617 10.73 -6.13 0.38
CA ILE A 617 9.27 -6.28 0.42
C ILE A 617 8.59 -4.97 0.81
N ALA A 618 9.12 -4.23 1.79
CA ALA A 618 8.59 -2.92 2.18
C ALA A 618 8.68 -1.90 1.04
N ALA A 619 9.77 -1.91 0.27
CA ALA A 619 9.95 -1.08 -0.92
C ALA A 619 8.87 -1.38 -1.97
N GLN A 620 8.69 -2.67 -2.30
CA GLN A 620 7.69 -3.09 -3.29
C GLN A 620 6.27 -2.81 -2.82
N ALA A 621 5.94 -3.04 -1.55
CA ALA A 621 4.65 -2.67 -0.98
C ALA A 621 4.37 -1.16 -1.13
N GLY A 622 5.39 -0.32 -0.93
CA GLY A 622 5.31 1.12 -1.17
C GLY A 622 4.97 1.44 -2.63
N SER A 623 5.68 0.83 -3.58
CA SER A 623 5.44 1.05 -5.02
C SER A 623 4.07 0.54 -5.48
N LEU A 624 3.57 -0.56 -4.91
CA LEU A 624 2.21 -1.06 -5.18
C LEU A 624 1.14 -0.09 -4.67
N LEU A 625 1.34 0.51 -3.49
CA LEU A 625 0.46 1.56 -2.98
C LEU A 625 0.54 2.84 -3.83
N ASP A 626 1.71 3.19 -4.35
CA ASP A 626 1.87 4.33 -5.27
C ASP A 626 1.13 4.08 -6.60
N GLN A 627 1.28 2.89 -7.18
CA GLN A 627 0.52 2.46 -8.36
C GLN A 627 -0.99 2.55 -8.09
N ARG A 628 -1.41 2.14 -6.90
CA ARG A 628 -2.82 2.18 -6.48
C ARG A 628 -3.36 3.61 -6.39
N ILE A 629 -2.58 4.53 -5.80
CA ILE A 629 -2.91 5.96 -5.74
C ILE A 629 -3.03 6.55 -7.16
N ALA A 630 -2.12 6.19 -8.05
CA ALA A 630 -2.14 6.62 -9.44
C ALA A 630 -3.40 6.10 -10.19
N GLN A 631 -3.75 4.83 -10.02
CA GLN A 631 -4.97 4.24 -10.59
C GLN A 631 -6.25 4.94 -10.11
N LEU A 632 -6.35 5.23 -8.82
CA LEU A 632 -7.47 5.98 -8.24
C LEU A 632 -7.60 7.37 -8.89
N ALA A 633 -6.48 8.09 -8.98
CA ALA A 633 -6.46 9.41 -9.56
C ALA A 633 -6.88 9.39 -11.05
N VAL A 634 -6.34 8.46 -11.84
CA VAL A 634 -6.71 8.28 -13.26
C VAL A 634 -8.19 7.96 -13.41
N GLY A 635 -8.75 7.14 -12.51
CA GLY A 635 -10.19 6.84 -12.45
C GLY A 635 -11.08 7.97 -11.91
N GLY A 636 -10.53 9.15 -11.60
CA GLY A 636 -11.28 10.31 -11.09
C GLY A 636 -11.70 10.20 -9.63
N GLN A 637 -11.12 9.27 -8.86
CA GLN A 637 -11.42 9.03 -7.46
C GLN A 637 -10.40 9.76 -6.55
N ASP A 638 -10.83 10.23 -5.38
CA ASP A 638 -9.95 10.91 -4.41
C ASP A 638 -9.03 9.88 -3.69
N PRO A 639 -7.70 9.94 -3.88
CA PRO A 639 -6.76 9.01 -3.25
C PRO A 639 -6.32 9.45 -1.84
N GLY A 640 -6.96 10.46 -1.23
CA GLY A 640 -6.50 11.08 0.02
C GLY A 640 -6.32 10.12 1.20
N SER A 641 -7.14 9.06 1.26
CA SER A 641 -7.02 8.01 2.28
C SER A 641 -5.78 7.14 2.09
N GLU A 642 -5.59 6.63 0.89
CA GLU A 642 -4.49 5.76 0.46
C GLU A 642 -3.16 6.51 0.59
N SER A 643 -3.13 7.79 0.23
CA SER A 643 -1.96 8.67 0.38
C SER A 643 -1.54 8.82 1.84
N SER A 644 -2.51 8.88 2.76
CA SER A 644 -2.24 8.98 4.20
C SER A 644 -1.62 7.70 4.77
N VAL A 645 -2.14 6.54 4.37
CA VAL A 645 -1.59 5.22 4.74
C VAL A 645 -0.20 5.03 4.12
N ARG A 646 -0.02 5.38 2.85
CA ARG A 646 1.25 5.33 2.14
C ARG A 646 2.34 6.17 2.80
N LYS A 647 1.99 7.33 3.35
CA LYS A 647 2.93 8.17 4.13
C LYS A 647 3.46 7.43 5.36
N LEU A 648 2.57 6.85 6.17
CA LEU A 648 2.94 6.11 7.39
C LEU A 648 3.92 4.98 7.08
N ILE A 649 3.57 4.14 6.10
CA ILE A 649 4.41 3.01 5.67
C ILE A 649 5.75 3.50 5.12
N GLY A 650 5.72 4.54 4.28
CA GLY A 650 6.91 5.07 3.61
C GLY A 650 7.93 5.75 4.53
N VAL A 651 7.49 6.32 5.66
CA VAL A 651 8.39 6.93 6.64
C VAL A 651 9.20 5.86 7.37
N ARG A 652 8.54 4.80 7.84
CA ARG A 652 9.20 3.68 8.53
C ARG A 652 10.23 3.01 7.64
N TYR A 653 9.83 2.66 6.41
CA TYR A 653 10.73 2.08 5.42
C TYR A 653 11.98 2.93 5.18
N ARG A 654 11.82 4.26 5.01
CA ARG A 654 12.97 5.16 4.76
C ARG A 654 13.95 5.21 5.94
N GLN A 655 13.45 5.21 7.17
CA GLN A 655 14.29 5.18 8.36
C GLN A 655 15.01 3.83 8.52
N GLU A 656 14.29 2.72 8.36
CA GLU A 656 14.86 1.37 8.45
C GLU A 656 15.91 1.12 7.35
N LEU A 657 15.66 1.60 6.13
CA LEU A 657 16.60 1.50 5.02
C LEU A 657 17.87 2.32 5.30
N ALA A 658 17.75 3.56 5.78
CA ALA A 658 18.91 4.39 6.08
C ALA A 658 19.76 3.80 7.21
N GLU A 659 19.11 3.27 8.25
CA GLU A 659 19.78 2.56 9.35
C GLU A 659 20.49 1.30 8.85
N PHE A 660 19.85 0.48 8.02
CA PHE A 660 20.48 -0.71 7.48
C PHE A 660 21.63 -0.39 6.51
N ARG A 661 21.50 0.65 5.67
CA ARG A 661 22.60 1.14 4.81
C ARG A 661 23.81 1.55 5.65
N MET A 662 23.60 2.22 6.77
CA MET A 662 24.67 2.58 7.71
C MET A 662 25.29 1.34 8.37
N ASP A 663 24.48 0.37 8.82
CA ASP A 663 24.96 -0.86 9.46
C ASP A 663 25.89 -1.67 8.55
N VAL A 664 25.58 -1.74 7.25
CA VAL A 664 26.36 -2.55 6.30
C VAL A 664 27.49 -1.78 5.62
N ALA A 665 27.59 -0.45 5.79
CA ALA A 665 28.68 0.34 5.25
C ALA A 665 30.03 -0.01 5.91
N ASP A 666 31.15 0.23 5.22
CA ASP A 666 32.50 -0.09 5.73
C ASP A 666 32.79 0.53 7.10
N GLY A 667 32.23 1.72 7.36
CA GLY A 667 32.35 2.43 8.63
C GLY A 667 31.41 1.94 9.73
N GLY A 668 30.43 1.06 9.44
CA GLY A 668 29.49 0.47 10.40
C GLY A 668 28.81 1.46 11.34
N GLY A 669 28.61 2.70 10.90
CA GLY A 669 28.13 3.81 11.73
C GLY A 669 29.12 4.40 12.74
N VAL A 670 30.30 3.79 12.96
CA VAL A 670 31.33 4.29 13.88
C VAL A 670 32.26 5.31 13.23
N VAL A 671 32.36 5.31 11.90
CA VAL A 671 33.08 6.32 11.11
C VAL A 671 32.06 7.26 10.47
N ALA A 672 32.28 8.58 10.62
CA ALA A 672 31.43 9.59 10.00
C ALA A 672 31.48 9.46 8.46
N GLY A 673 30.32 9.55 7.82
CA GLY A 673 30.16 9.40 6.38
C GLY A 673 28.73 9.78 5.95
N ARG A 674 28.45 9.65 4.65
CA ARG A 674 27.14 9.97 4.07
C ARG A 674 26.03 9.10 4.67
N GLU A 675 26.32 7.82 4.91
CA GLU A 675 25.36 6.84 5.41
C GLU A 675 24.95 7.15 6.86
N VAL A 676 25.92 7.62 7.68
CA VAL A 676 25.64 8.13 9.02
C VAL A 676 24.79 9.39 8.96
N HIS A 677 25.11 10.32 8.06
CA HIS A 677 24.32 11.53 7.86
C HIS A 677 22.88 11.21 7.45
N ASP A 678 22.68 10.37 6.43
CA ASP A 678 21.36 9.94 5.95
C ASP A 678 20.54 9.27 7.06
N PHE A 679 21.16 8.37 7.84
CA PHE A 679 20.54 7.74 9.01
C PHE A 679 20.05 8.78 10.03
N LEU A 680 20.91 9.75 10.40
CA LEU A 680 20.55 10.80 11.36
C LEU A 680 19.46 11.72 10.80
N ASN A 681 19.56 12.11 9.54
CA ASN A 681 18.64 13.02 8.86
C ASN A 681 17.22 12.41 8.76
N THR A 682 17.11 11.13 8.40
CA THR A 682 15.79 10.48 8.23
C THR A 682 14.96 10.40 9.52
N ARG A 683 15.54 10.63 10.71
CA ARG A 683 14.79 10.69 11.98
C ARG A 683 13.76 11.81 12.03
N CYS A 684 13.92 12.88 11.26
CA CYS A 684 12.91 13.94 11.19
C CYS A 684 11.61 13.48 10.50
N LEU A 685 11.64 12.45 9.66
CA LEU A 685 10.52 12.07 8.78
C LEU A 685 9.27 11.59 9.54
N SER A 686 9.40 11.08 10.76
CA SER A 686 8.28 10.67 11.62
C SER A 686 7.72 11.80 12.49
N ILE A 687 8.30 13.00 12.38
CA ILE A 687 7.95 14.21 13.14
C ILE A 687 7.41 15.29 12.19
N ALA A 688 8.12 15.55 11.09
CA ALA A 688 7.82 16.60 10.13
C ALA A 688 6.54 16.32 9.31
N GLY A 689 5.81 17.37 8.95
CA GLY A 689 4.53 17.26 8.23
C GLY A 689 3.44 16.52 9.02
N GLY A 690 3.52 16.53 10.36
CA GLY A 690 2.65 15.84 11.30
C GLY A 690 3.27 14.54 11.82
N THR A 691 3.33 14.39 13.15
CA THR A 691 3.93 13.22 13.77
C THR A 691 3.17 11.94 13.43
N GLU A 692 3.87 10.81 13.45
CA GLU A 692 3.30 9.49 13.23
C GLU A 692 2.05 9.23 14.09
N GLN A 693 2.07 9.63 15.37
CA GLN A 693 0.94 9.47 16.29
C GLN A 693 -0.28 10.30 15.87
N ILE A 694 -0.06 11.50 15.31
CA ILE A 694 -1.14 12.32 14.77
C ILE A 694 -1.68 11.70 13.47
N LEU A 695 -0.80 11.19 12.60
CA LEU A 695 -1.21 10.52 11.37
C LEU A 695 -2.02 9.25 11.65
N LEU A 696 -1.61 8.41 12.62
CA LEU A 696 -2.37 7.24 13.07
C LEU A 696 -3.73 7.64 13.65
N THR A 697 -3.79 8.72 14.44
CA THR A 697 -5.05 9.26 14.97
C THR A 697 -5.98 9.71 13.85
N LEU A 698 -5.45 10.42 12.86
CA LEU A 698 -6.22 10.89 11.70
C LEU A 698 -6.70 9.73 10.83
N ALA A 699 -5.87 8.69 10.62
CA ALA A 699 -6.26 7.49 9.89
C ALA A 699 -7.42 6.78 10.60
N ALA A 700 -7.32 6.58 11.92
CA ALA A 700 -8.38 6.00 12.73
C ALA A 700 -9.69 6.81 12.67
N GLU A 701 -9.64 8.13 12.78
CA GLU A 701 -10.84 8.96 12.81
C GLU A 701 -11.46 9.18 11.43
N ARG A 702 -10.64 9.44 10.41
CA ARG A 702 -11.14 9.83 9.08
C ARG A 702 -11.38 8.64 8.16
N LEU A 703 -10.56 7.59 8.28
CA LEU A 703 -10.63 6.44 7.38
C LEU A 703 -11.45 5.29 7.98
N LEU A 704 -11.30 5.06 9.30
CA LEU A 704 -12.03 4.00 9.99
C LEU A 704 -13.31 4.51 10.68
N GLY A 705 -13.47 5.83 10.80
CA GLY A 705 -14.63 6.44 11.45
C GLY A 705 -14.67 6.22 12.96
N LEU A 706 -13.52 6.04 13.60
CA LEU A 706 -13.44 5.93 15.06
C LEU A 706 -13.74 7.28 15.74
N PRO A 707 -14.39 7.28 16.92
CA PRO A 707 -14.85 8.52 17.56
C PRO A 707 -13.71 9.39 18.08
N ARG A 708 -13.93 10.71 18.13
CA ARG A 708 -13.00 11.65 18.77
C ARG A 708 -13.05 11.52 20.29
N GLY A 709 -11.88 11.62 20.94
CA GLY A 709 -11.69 11.44 22.39
C GLY A 709 -11.86 12.72 23.19
#